data_AF-A0A9D7Y6S5-F1
#
_entry.id   AF-A0A9D7Y6S5-F1
#
_cell.length_a   1.000
_cell.length_b   1.000
_cell.length_c   1.000
_cell.angle_alpha   90.00
_cell.angle_beta   90.00
_cell.angle_gamma   90.00
#
_symmetry.space_group_name_H-M   'P 1'
#
loop_
_entity.id
_entity.type
_entity.pdbx_description
1 polymer ?
#
loop_
_entity_poly.entity_id
_entity_poly.type
_entity_poly.pdbx_seq_one_letter_code
_entity_poly.pdbx_strand_id
1 'polypeptide(L)'
;MKKTLLTLFGFVLSVFSVFSQTIISQQDFEAAPASPAWNYTVSGTGGSIQSGQNSSSGRPASANLFNSGLQSFGVNNGTLIFDLSPVNTLYLKNIEFNLKLASYSTTTSTNGIESSDVFEVLCSVDGINFYKEIEVKGHATSNNACWKFDATGVASRFYSGAGNFGSFTASGGGLIANGHSSIVLTDLPSVPNLYFRISLKNNSTGELWLIDDVKLIGEENTSPTLLTTKKTISDINYLVNNGPSVPNNYALTGINLTPATGNIGLKAPANFEISLNESSGFGDTLTLAYADNSLTQTQIFTRLKSNLNVGVYGGTGFNIVHDGGGATNLNIKLDGRVSDGLFCGTPIDIDSVRRTIPIQSSYTGLVPYTIKGKVTGVFGSNKFYLQDSTGGIAIFQSSIVSTNSLKLGDWVSLTGIPTRFNGEAEIVSTTCFDKIAGGVVDSPMEFDTNNPPTDTSLTAFLNINEGKLVKIKSINVLNYGTFISGTNYNLSACNAQGFSEIRIDAGAVSIIGAGIPNITQDIIGVIGRFVNATGSANKTQIFPRYLSDFQESSVPCLPSGGCGVTSYTEAQDKLDVFNWNLEWLGNTGFGPTDEALQLNNCITVLNNAHADVYMLQEICSYNAANPEDNTTSFGKLIEGLNTAHGANTYTGECSSAYSYSYIDSPDPFGQRVCVIYKKEIVSKIFSRPMLDSMALASYPPTGRKSQFWGSGRLPFQFMAGIDIGGKKDTILFVGLHAKSGSAAEDYERRKFDVKVLYDTLQAQYPSRKTMVLGDLNDDLDQSIYVGGHASTYAPFLHQNPSDTLLNSVRPNPFWFPVTDVFSSIGCASTGTFSDYIDHQILSDEFMNKHSGFKYKTNSVTSYRPIIANYGSTTSDHYATISQFEYYLRPVLSPCSNLITLESPTDDYLNQTGDVFASKVNGKIVVTNIITNSSNIQYFAPSIELKPGFIAERGVVFKAQNGGCD
;
A
#
# COMPACT_ATOMS: atom_id res chain seq x y z
N MET A 1 51.94 59.33 23.60
CA MET A 1 51.47 59.83 22.30
C MET A 1 51.76 58.73 21.29
N LYS A 2 50.86 57.78 20.98
CA LYS A 2 49.56 57.86 20.27
C LYS A 2 49.68 58.35 18.81
N LYS A 3 49.10 57.53 17.91
CA LYS A 3 48.69 57.78 16.50
C LYS A 3 49.81 57.60 15.45
N THR A 4 49.66 56.90 14.33
CA THR A 4 48.58 56.16 13.61
C THR A 4 49.32 55.38 12.49
N LEU A 5 48.98 54.15 12.10
CA LEU A 5 47.98 53.90 11.05
C LEU A 5 47.59 52.40 11.05
N LEU A 6 46.28 52.20 10.89
CA LEU A 6 45.51 50.97 10.94
C LEU A 6 45.43 50.38 9.52
N THR A 7 45.63 49.07 9.34
CA THR A 7 45.10 48.37 8.14
C THR A 7 44.46 47.06 8.58
N LEU A 8 43.16 47.00 8.32
CA LEU A 8 42.17 46.01 8.73
C LEU A 8 42.31 44.74 7.87
N PHE A 9 42.58 43.59 8.48
CA PHE A 9 42.39 42.29 7.83
C PHE A 9 40.88 41.98 7.87
N GLY A 10 40.22 42.14 6.72
CA GLY A 10 38.82 41.73 6.54
C GLY A 10 38.72 40.22 6.46
N PHE A 11 38.12 39.60 7.47
CA PHE A 11 37.58 38.25 7.41
C PHE A 11 36.43 38.25 6.38
N VAL A 12 36.60 37.59 5.24
CA VAL A 12 35.49 37.26 4.34
C VAL A 12 34.82 36.01 4.90
N LEU A 13 33.78 36.23 5.70
CA LEU A 13 32.84 35.20 6.11
C LEU A 13 31.95 34.90 4.89
N SER A 14 32.24 33.84 4.15
CA SER A 14 31.29 33.31 3.15
C SER A 14 30.16 32.61 3.89
N VAL A 15 29.06 33.31 4.08
CA VAL A 15 27.82 32.79 4.65
C VAL A 15 27.22 31.79 3.65
N PHE A 16 27.37 30.49 3.92
CA PHE A 16 26.48 29.49 3.34
C PHE A 16 25.15 29.58 4.10
N SER A 17 24.16 30.29 3.54
CA SER A 17 22.80 30.30 4.04
C SER A 17 22.14 28.96 3.72
N VAL A 18 22.22 28.02 4.66
CA VAL A 18 21.32 26.87 4.73
C VAL A 18 19.98 27.44 5.19
N PHE A 19 19.00 27.59 4.30
CA PHE A 19 17.69 28.09 4.70
C PHE A 19 16.97 26.99 5.51
N SER A 20 17.00 27.15 6.83
CA SER A 20 16.17 26.38 7.76
C SER A 20 14.73 26.90 7.70
N GLN A 21 13.73 26.02 7.84
CA GLN A 21 12.36 26.44 8.14
C GLN A 21 12.36 27.42 9.32
N THR A 22 11.58 28.50 9.20
CA THR A 22 11.47 29.56 10.21
C THR A 22 10.07 29.53 10.83
N ILE A 23 9.97 29.81 12.13
CA ILE A 23 8.68 29.97 12.81
C ILE A 23 8.03 31.28 12.37
N ILE A 24 6.87 31.18 11.74
CA ILE A 24 6.08 32.30 11.23
C ILE A 24 5.13 32.82 12.30
N SER A 25 4.50 31.91 13.04
CA SER A 25 3.65 32.23 14.18
C SER A 25 3.58 31.03 15.12
N GLN A 26 3.50 31.26 16.43
CA GLN A 26 3.42 30.18 17.41
C GLN A 26 2.61 30.51 18.67
N GLN A 27 2.05 29.49 19.29
CA GLN A 27 1.36 29.56 20.56
C GLN A 27 1.74 28.35 21.43
N ASP A 28 2.41 28.64 22.54
CA ASP A 28 2.86 27.72 23.59
C ASP A 28 2.03 27.84 24.88
N PHE A 29 0.99 28.68 24.89
CA PHE A 29 0.03 28.88 25.98
C PHE A 29 0.61 29.37 27.31
N GLU A 30 1.86 29.83 27.30
CA GLU A 30 2.50 30.45 28.44
C GLU A 30 1.88 31.83 28.76
N ALA A 31 1.97 32.24 30.03
CA ALA A 31 1.56 33.59 30.46
C ALA A 31 2.22 34.71 29.64
N ALA A 32 3.43 34.47 29.13
CA ALA A 32 4.10 35.29 28.13
C ALA A 32 4.41 34.41 26.90
N PRO A 33 3.56 34.41 25.86
CA PRO A 33 3.71 33.51 24.73
C PRO A 33 5.02 33.71 23.96
N ALA A 34 5.59 32.62 23.43
CA ALA A 34 6.75 32.69 22.57
C ALA A 34 6.52 33.52 21.29
N SER A 35 7.54 34.26 20.87
CA SER A 35 7.49 35.14 19.69
C SER A 35 7.98 34.43 18.42
N PRO A 36 7.37 34.63 17.23
CA PRO A 36 6.21 35.49 16.95
C PRO A 36 4.90 34.89 17.47
N ALA A 37 4.20 35.60 18.36
CA ALA A 37 3.02 35.06 19.02
C ALA A 37 1.83 34.93 18.05
N TRP A 38 1.15 33.79 18.11
CA TRP A 38 -0.08 33.52 17.38
C TRP A 38 -1.28 33.81 18.27
N ASN A 39 -1.91 34.95 18.03
CA ASN A 39 -3.10 35.34 18.76
C ASN A 39 -4.29 34.45 18.38
N TYR A 40 -5.14 34.16 19.36
CA TYR A 40 -6.30 33.29 19.18
C TYR A 40 -7.50 33.79 19.98
N THR A 41 -8.70 33.38 19.55
CA THR A 41 -9.92 33.48 20.36
C THR A 41 -10.45 32.09 20.70
N VAL A 42 -11.04 31.96 21.87
CA VAL A 42 -11.59 30.69 22.37
C VAL A 42 -13.10 30.80 22.49
N SER A 43 -13.81 29.76 22.07
CA SER A 43 -15.24 29.59 22.32
C SER A 43 -15.57 28.15 22.73
N GLY A 44 -16.77 27.96 23.32
CA GLY A 44 -17.24 26.66 23.78
C GLY A 44 -17.19 26.49 25.31
N THR A 45 -17.14 25.25 25.78
CA THR A 45 -17.23 24.87 27.20
C THR A 45 -16.12 23.88 27.59
N GLY A 46 -15.79 23.82 28.88
CA GLY A 46 -14.83 22.84 29.42
C GLY A 46 -13.35 23.14 29.15
N GLY A 47 -13.03 24.25 28.49
CA GLY A 47 -11.66 24.68 28.20
C GLY A 47 -10.97 25.38 29.38
N SER A 48 -9.70 25.05 29.62
CA SER A 48 -8.87 25.72 30.64
C SER A 48 -7.38 25.57 30.39
N ILE A 49 -6.59 26.53 30.89
CA ILE A 49 -5.12 26.39 30.96
C ILE A 49 -4.77 25.30 31.96
N GLN A 50 -3.88 24.40 31.55
CA GLN A 50 -3.38 23.28 32.35
C GLN A 50 -1.93 23.54 32.73
N SER A 51 -1.53 23.12 33.94
CA SER A 51 -0.16 23.29 34.44
C SER A 51 0.18 22.19 35.44
N GLY A 52 1.48 21.96 35.67
CA GLY A 52 1.94 20.92 36.60
C GLY A 52 1.80 19.50 36.04
N GLN A 53 1.43 18.56 36.90
CA GLN A 53 1.40 17.12 36.59
C GLN A 53 0.01 16.52 36.78
N ASN A 54 -0.29 15.48 36.02
CA ASN A 54 -1.50 14.70 36.15
C ASN A 54 -1.59 14.00 37.52
N SER A 55 -2.80 13.66 37.95
CA SER A 55 -3.05 12.92 39.19
C SER A 55 -2.23 11.62 39.24
N SER A 56 -1.79 11.23 40.44
CA SER A 56 -1.17 9.92 40.68
C SER A 56 -2.15 8.75 40.45
N SER A 57 -3.45 9.01 40.50
CA SER A 57 -4.51 8.05 40.15
C SER A 57 -4.93 8.10 38.67
N GLY A 58 -4.43 9.09 37.93
CA GLY A 58 -4.73 9.31 36.52
C GLY A 58 -3.88 8.45 35.59
N ARG A 59 -4.12 8.58 34.27
CA ARG A 59 -3.38 7.86 33.23
C ARG A 59 -3.04 8.80 32.08
N PRO A 60 -1.75 9.05 31.79
CA PRO A 60 -0.57 8.59 32.52
C PRO A 60 -0.42 9.28 33.89
N ALA A 61 -0.11 8.49 34.92
CA ALA A 61 0.06 8.99 36.29
C ALA A 61 1.29 9.90 36.40
N SER A 62 1.14 11.05 37.10
CA SER A 62 2.23 12.00 37.37
C SER A 62 2.99 12.52 36.14
N ALA A 63 2.41 12.40 34.95
CA ALA A 63 2.97 12.97 33.72
C ALA A 63 2.70 14.47 33.64
N ASN A 64 3.62 15.25 33.07
CA ASN A 64 3.41 16.68 32.86
C ASN A 64 2.16 16.91 31.99
N LEU A 65 1.42 17.96 32.30
CA LEU A 65 0.24 18.40 31.53
C LEU A 65 0.62 19.38 30.41
N PHE A 66 1.90 19.57 30.13
CA PHE A 66 2.46 20.45 29.11
C PHE A 66 3.63 19.74 28.41
N ASN A 67 3.92 20.14 27.17
CA ASN A 67 5.03 19.63 26.37
C ASN A 67 6.28 20.50 26.56
N SER A 68 6.12 21.82 26.43
CA SER A 68 7.19 22.79 26.68
C SER A 68 6.73 23.85 27.69
N GLY A 69 7.67 24.66 28.19
CA GLY A 69 7.34 25.68 29.20
C GLY A 69 6.79 25.09 30.52
N LEU A 70 5.67 25.64 30.98
CA LEU A 70 4.97 25.32 32.23
C LEU A 70 3.46 25.10 32.05
N GLN A 71 2.90 25.46 30.89
CA GLN A 71 1.46 25.50 30.64
C GLN A 71 1.08 24.88 29.30
N SER A 72 -0.16 24.42 29.20
CA SER A 72 -0.79 24.01 27.94
C SER A 72 -2.27 24.38 27.98
N PHE A 73 -3.03 24.08 26.92
CA PHE A 73 -4.47 24.27 26.93
C PHE A 73 -5.20 22.95 26.80
N GLY A 74 -6.18 22.70 27.67
CA GLY A 74 -6.96 21.47 27.65
C GLY A 74 -8.47 21.66 27.64
N VAL A 75 -9.18 20.61 27.26
CA VAL A 75 -10.65 20.51 27.37
C VAL A 75 -11.05 19.22 28.07
N ASN A 76 -12.00 19.35 29.01
CA ASN A 76 -12.59 18.25 29.78
C ASN A 76 -14.10 18.42 29.79
N ASN A 77 -14.86 17.36 29.49
CA ASN A 77 -16.33 17.37 29.38
C ASN A 77 -16.91 18.61 28.69
N GLY A 78 -16.52 18.84 27.45
CA GLY A 78 -16.92 20.01 26.71
C GLY A 78 -16.48 20.01 25.26
N THR A 79 -16.78 21.10 24.57
CA THR A 79 -16.29 21.35 23.23
C THR A 79 -15.58 22.69 23.23
N LEU A 80 -14.34 22.70 22.74
CA LEU A 80 -13.49 23.86 22.67
C LEU A 80 -13.15 24.16 21.21
N ILE A 81 -13.20 25.44 20.85
CA ILE A 81 -12.82 25.92 19.52
C ILE A 81 -11.82 27.05 19.67
N PHE A 82 -10.65 26.88 19.05
CA PHE A 82 -9.67 27.94 18.84
C PHE A 82 -9.80 28.47 17.44
N ASP A 83 -10.01 29.77 17.32
CA ASP A 83 -9.83 30.51 16.07
C ASP A 83 -8.51 31.25 16.14
N LEU A 84 -7.54 30.81 15.35
CA LEU A 84 -6.23 31.45 15.26
C LEU A 84 -6.33 32.66 14.33
N SER A 85 -5.62 33.73 14.67
CA SER A 85 -5.57 34.96 13.86
C SER A 85 -4.99 34.66 12.48
N PRO A 86 -5.46 35.32 11.40
CA PRO A 86 -4.94 35.07 10.06
C PRO A 86 -3.45 35.37 9.95
N VAL A 87 -2.73 34.51 9.24
CA VAL A 87 -1.31 34.72 8.93
C VAL A 87 -1.15 34.96 7.44
N ASN A 88 -0.38 35.98 7.07
CA ASN A 88 -0.02 36.22 5.69
C ASN A 88 1.12 35.28 5.27
N THR A 89 0.80 34.34 4.37
CA THR A 89 1.75 33.34 3.86
C THR A 89 2.16 33.60 2.41
N LEU A 90 1.79 34.76 1.85
CA LEU A 90 1.99 35.09 0.44
C LEU A 90 3.47 35.06 0.02
N TYR A 91 4.38 35.35 0.94
CA TYR A 91 5.83 35.39 0.69
C TYR A 91 6.55 34.13 1.17
N LEU A 92 5.80 33.07 1.46
CA LEU A 92 6.33 31.83 2.01
C LEU A 92 6.15 30.66 1.05
N LYS A 93 7.03 29.67 1.17
CA LYS A 93 6.96 28.35 0.53
C LYS A 93 7.24 27.27 1.58
N ASN A 94 6.99 26.00 1.24
CA ASN A 94 7.17 24.87 2.16
C ASN A 94 6.48 25.11 3.52
N ILE A 95 5.26 25.64 3.47
CA ILE A 95 4.52 26.07 4.65
C ILE A 95 3.92 24.84 5.34
N GLU A 96 4.10 24.75 6.65
CA GLU A 96 3.69 23.61 7.47
C GLU A 96 3.08 24.07 8.80
N PHE A 97 1.96 23.47 9.18
CA PHE A 97 1.33 23.65 10.48
C PHE A 97 1.65 22.45 11.37
N ASN A 98 2.05 22.73 12.60
CA ASN A 98 2.47 21.76 13.60
C ASN A 98 1.79 22.03 14.94
N LEU A 99 1.44 20.99 15.69
CA LEU A 99 1.17 21.10 17.13
C LEU A 99 1.42 19.79 17.85
N LYS A 100 1.52 19.89 19.18
CA LYS A 100 1.57 18.75 20.08
C LYS A 100 0.19 18.47 20.68
N LEU A 101 -0.19 17.21 20.71
CA LEU A 101 -1.49 16.71 21.20
C LEU A 101 -1.28 15.60 22.22
N ALA A 102 -1.98 15.66 23.34
CA ALA A 102 -1.96 14.63 24.37
C ALA A 102 -3.37 14.28 24.82
N SER A 103 -3.53 13.05 25.34
CA SER A 103 -4.80 12.56 25.88
C SER A 103 -4.61 11.87 27.22
N TYR A 104 -5.32 12.35 28.23
CA TYR A 104 -5.12 11.97 29.62
C TYR A 104 -6.45 11.56 30.23
N SER A 105 -6.41 10.56 31.11
CA SER A 105 -7.42 10.37 32.14
C SER A 105 -6.97 11.06 33.42
N THR A 106 -7.85 11.89 33.99
CA THR A 106 -7.53 12.74 35.15
C THR A 106 -7.92 12.11 36.48
N THR A 107 -8.86 11.16 36.48
CA THR A 107 -9.44 10.61 37.72
C THR A 107 -9.16 9.12 37.94
N THR A 108 -9.03 8.31 36.89
CA THR A 108 -8.85 6.85 37.00
C THR A 108 -7.80 6.29 36.04
N SER A 109 -7.37 5.05 36.28
CA SER A 109 -6.45 4.31 35.40
C SER A 109 -7.14 3.56 34.26
N THR A 110 -8.47 3.64 34.16
CA THR A 110 -9.29 2.89 33.19
C THR A 110 -9.97 3.78 32.15
N ASN A 111 -10.08 5.09 32.41
CA ASN A 111 -10.70 6.03 31.48
C ASN A 111 -9.69 6.62 30.48
N GLY A 112 -10.15 7.44 29.54
CA GLY A 112 -9.34 8.02 28.45
C GLY A 112 -10.24 8.46 27.30
N ILE A 113 -9.70 8.85 26.16
CA ILE A 113 -10.52 9.26 25.02
C ILE A 113 -11.00 8.07 24.19
N GLU A 114 -12.24 8.13 23.74
CA GLU A 114 -12.83 7.15 22.82
C GLU A 114 -13.28 7.77 21.49
N SER A 115 -13.92 6.96 20.65
CA SER A 115 -14.36 7.38 19.31
C SER A 115 -15.31 8.59 19.28
N SER A 116 -15.99 8.91 20.38
CA SER A 116 -16.84 10.11 20.52
C SER A 116 -16.07 11.39 20.86
N ASP A 117 -14.82 11.27 21.30
CA ASP A 117 -13.92 12.38 21.53
C ASP A 117 -13.10 12.65 20.28
N VAL A 118 -13.09 13.90 19.85
CA VAL A 118 -12.57 14.26 18.54
C VAL A 118 -11.73 15.51 18.66
N PHE A 119 -10.52 15.43 18.12
CA PHE A 119 -9.66 16.57 17.86
C PHE A 119 -9.64 16.85 16.35
N GLU A 120 -9.77 18.10 15.94
CA GLU A 120 -9.86 18.51 14.54
C GLU A 120 -9.00 19.73 14.25
N VAL A 121 -8.34 19.73 13.09
CA VAL A 121 -7.72 20.91 12.48
C VAL A 121 -8.47 21.24 11.20
N LEU A 122 -8.99 22.45 11.13
CA LEU A 122 -9.66 23.02 9.98
C LEU A 122 -8.86 24.20 9.44
N CYS A 123 -8.89 24.39 8.12
CA CYS A 123 -8.18 25.46 7.44
C CYS A 123 -9.10 26.23 6.50
N SER A 124 -8.85 27.53 6.34
CA SER A 124 -9.57 28.40 5.42
C SER A 124 -8.61 29.41 4.78
N VAL A 125 -8.90 29.79 3.54
CA VAL A 125 -8.18 30.84 2.79
C VAL A 125 -9.02 32.12 2.59
N ASP A 126 -10.28 32.10 3.03
CA ASP A 126 -11.22 33.21 2.89
C ASP A 126 -11.84 33.66 4.23
N GLY A 127 -11.57 32.94 5.32
CA GLY A 127 -12.09 33.21 6.66
C GLY A 127 -13.57 32.88 6.85
N ILE A 128 -14.23 32.32 5.83
CA ILE A 128 -15.66 31.98 5.83
C ILE A 128 -15.82 30.47 5.74
N ASN A 129 -15.19 29.84 4.75
CA ASN A 129 -15.29 28.43 4.47
C ASN A 129 -14.12 27.69 5.13
N PHE A 130 -14.41 27.03 6.25
CA PHE A 130 -13.45 26.18 6.95
C PHE A 130 -13.63 24.73 6.53
N TYR A 131 -12.59 24.17 5.91
CA TYR A 131 -12.55 22.77 5.53
C TYR A 131 -11.80 21.98 6.60
N LYS A 132 -12.37 20.84 7.01
CA LYS A 132 -11.66 19.90 7.88
C LYS A 132 -10.48 19.32 7.10
N GLU A 133 -9.31 19.29 7.72
CA GLU A 133 -8.09 18.73 7.13
C GLU A 133 -7.62 17.51 7.93
N ILE A 134 -7.53 17.59 9.27
CA ILE A 134 -7.13 16.46 10.14
C ILE A 134 -8.21 16.21 11.20
N GLU A 135 -8.48 14.93 11.47
CA GLU A 135 -9.30 14.46 12.57
C GLU A 135 -8.52 13.38 13.35
N VAL A 136 -8.43 13.51 14.67
CA VAL A 136 -7.87 12.50 15.56
C VAL A 136 -8.94 12.05 16.55
N LYS A 137 -9.10 10.73 16.70
CA LYS A 137 -10.11 10.09 17.57
C LYS A 137 -9.46 9.13 18.57
N GLY A 138 -10.14 8.97 19.70
CA GLY A 138 -9.82 7.93 20.68
C GLY A 138 -10.12 6.52 20.15
N HIS A 139 -9.77 5.51 20.94
CA HIS A 139 -9.93 4.10 20.54
C HIS A 139 -11.42 3.66 20.56
N ALA A 140 -11.79 2.69 19.71
CA ALA A 140 -13.19 2.33 19.46
C ALA A 140 -13.79 1.30 20.44
N THR A 141 -12.99 0.67 21.30
CA THR A 141 -13.45 -0.37 22.25
C THR A 141 -13.56 0.16 23.68
N SER A 142 -14.06 -0.65 24.62
CA SER A 142 -14.32 -0.30 26.03
C SER A 142 -13.09 0.10 26.87
N ASN A 143 -11.91 0.17 26.27
CA ASN A 143 -10.70 0.66 26.91
C ASN A 143 -10.25 1.92 26.18
N ASN A 144 -10.57 3.07 26.75
CA ASN A 144 -10.31 4.36 26.12
C ASN A 144 -8.80 4.65 26.07
N ALA A 145 -8.34 5.44 25.11
CA ALA A 145 -6.92 5.69 24.88
C ALA A 145 -6.38 6.84 25.73
N CYS A 146 -5.11 6.79 26.09
CA CYS A 146 -4.36 7.89 26.68
C CYS A 146 -2.94 7.90 26.09
N TRP A 147 -2.35 9.07 25.90
CA TRP A 147 -0.94 9.21 25.53
C TRP A 147 -0.39 10.55 25.97
N LYS A 148 0.92 10.56 26.22
CA LYS A 148 1.71 11.74 26.57
C LYS A 148 2.09 12.55 25.32
N PHE A 149 2.56 13.78 25.53
CA PHE A 149 3.13 14.60 24.46
C PHE A 149 4.41 14.02 23.83
N ASP A 150 5.12 13.12 24.52
CA ASP A 150 6.31 12.41 24.03
C ASP A 150 5.99 11.11 23.26
N ALA A 151 4.70 10.77 23.09
CA ALA A 151 4.31 9.62 22.28
C ALA A 151 4.76 9.78 20.81
N THR A 152 5.03 8.68 20.13
CA THR A 152 5.72 8.69 18.82
C THR A 152 4.79 8.78 17.62
N GLY A 153 3.47 8.72 17.81
CA GLY A 153 2.51 8.74 16.72
C GLY A 153 2.44 10.12 16.06
N VAL A 154 2.28 10.10 14.73
CA VAL A 154 2.17 11.31 13.91
C VAL A 154 0.89 11.24 13.07
N ALA A 155 0.00 12.21 13.25
CA ALA A 155 -1.13 12.42 12.34
C ALA A 155 -0.71 13.47 11.30
N SER A 156 -0.40 13.02 10.07
CA SER A 156 0.13 13.92 9.04
C SER A 156 -0.53 13.75 7.67
N ARG A 157 -0.59 14.84 6.91
CA ARG A 157 -1.06 14.85 5.52
C ARG A 157 -0.72 16.15 4.79
N PHE A 158 -1.02 16.16 3.49
CA PHE A 158 -1.03 17.36 2.65
C PHE A 158 -2.36 18.12 2.77
N TYR A 159 -2.31 19.44 2.68
CA TYR A 159 -3.48 20.32 2.59
C TYR A 159 -4.35 19.98 1.37
N SER A 160 -5.68 19.98 1.55
CA SER A 160 -6.64 19.66 0.47
C SER A 160 -7.52 20.82 0.05
N GLY A 161 -7.93 21.69 0.99
CA GLY A 161 -8.83 22.81 0.72
C GLY A 161 -10.20 22.41 0.14
N ALA A 162 -10.58 21.13 0.23
CA ALA A 162 -11.74 20.57 -0.47
C ALA A 162 -12.59 19.63 0.39
N GLY A 163 -12.45 19.70 1.72
CA GLY A 163 -13.24 18.90 2.68
C GLY A 163 -12.87 17.41 2.72
N ASN A 164 -11.81 16.99 2.03
CA ASN A 164 -11.21 15.67 2.18
C ASN A 164 -10.22 15.74 3.36
N PHE A 165 -10.44 14.96 4.42
CA PHE A 165 -9.62 15.01 5.64
C PHE A 165 -9.01 13.66 5.98
N GLY A 166 -7.85 13.67 6.63
CA GLY A 166 -7.27 12.46 7.22
C GLY A 166 -7.89 12.18 8.57
N SER A 167 -8.44 10.98 8.77
CA SER A 167 -8.95 10.53 10.07
C SER A 167 -7.98 9.52 10.69
N PHE A 168 -7.53 9.79 11.91
CA PHE A 168 -6.53 9.03 12.64
C PHE A 168 -7.11 8.53 13.96
N THR A 169 -7.30 7.23 14.09
CA THR A 169 -7.80 6.60 15.32
C THR A 169 -6.65 6.03 16.13
N ALA A 170 -6.67 6.23 17.45
CA ALA A 170 -5.71 5.61 18.35
C ALA A 170 -5.61 4.09 18.11
N SER A 171 -4.39 3.59 17.92
CA SER A 171 -4.13 2.19 17.53
C SER A 171 -4.49 1.16 18.61
N GLY A 172 -4.81 1.61 19.83
CA GLY A 172 -5.18 0.76 20.94
C GLY A 172 -5.77 1.56 22.09
N GLY A 173 -6.36 0.83 23.04
CA GLY A 173 -6.85 1.38 24.30
C GLY A 173 -5.78 1.44 25.38
N GLY A 174 -6.01 2.21 26.43
CA GLY A 174 -5.06 2.37 27.53
C GLY A 174 -3.99 3.41 27.28
N LEU A 175 -2.92 3.39 28.10
CA LEU A 175 -1.75 4.24 27.86
C LEU A 175 -0.94 3.68 26.68
N ILE A 176 -0.89 4.41 25.57
CA ILE A 176 -0.22 3.97 24.34
C ILE A 176 1.01 4.85 24.05
N ALA A 177 2.13 4.21 23.67
CA ALA A 177 3.38 4.90 23.36
C ALA A 177 3.40 5.53 21.97
N ASN A 178 2.55 5.06 21.07
CA ASN A 178 2.44 5.49 19.67
C ASN A 178 1.14 6.30 19.42
N GLY A 179 0.55 6.89 20.45
CA GLY A 179 -0.55 7.84 20.29
C GLY A 179 -0.13 9.03 19.43
N HIS A 180 -1.06 9.59 18.66
CA HIS A 180 -0.82 10.67 17.70
C HIS A 180 -0.46 11.99 18.39
N SER A 181 0.76 12.10 18.90
CA SER A 181 1.22 13.28 19.64
C SER A 181 1.60 14.45 18.76
N SER A 182 1.98 14.18 17.51
CA SER A 182 2.44 15.20 16.58
C SER A 182 1.43 15.32 15.46
N ILE A 183 0.87 16.52 15.30
CA ILE A 183 -0.09 16.82 14.25
C ILE A 183 0.62 17.70 13.23
N VAL A 184 0.65 17.27 11.97
CA VAL A 184 1.44 17.91 10.91
C VAL A 184 0.61 18.07 9.64
N LEU A 185 0.41 19.31 9.19
CA LEU A 185 -0.24 19.62 7.92
C LEU A 185 0.73 20.35 7.00
N THR A 186 1.07 19.71 5.88
CA THR A 186 2.08 20.17 4.92
C THR A 186 1.44 20.68 3.62
N ASP A 187 2.24 21.30 2.75
CA ASP A 187 1.81 21.85 1.45
C ASP A 187 0.69 22.90 1.57
N LEU A 188 0.76 23.71 2.64
CA LEU A 188 -0.20 24.79 2.87
C LEU A 188 -0.05 25.90 1.82
N PRO A 189 -1.15 26.56 1.44
CA PRO A 189 -1.14 27.50 0.34
C PRO A 189 -0.48 28.83 0.74
N SER A 190 0.18 29.45 -0.25
CA SER A 190 0.71 30.81 -0.15
C SER A 190 -0.40 31.81 -0.47
N VAL A 191 -0.99 32.41 0.57
CA VAL A 191 -2.17 33.27 0.46
C VAL A 191 -2.05 34.51 1.36
N PRO A 192 -2.77 35.61 1.06
CA PRO A 192 -2.74 36.82 1.89
C PRO A 192 -3.20 36.61 3.33
N ASN A 193 -4.15 35.70 3.55
CA ASN A 193 -4.65 35.33 4.87
C ASN A 193 -4.92 33.83 4.90
N LEU A 194 -4.15 33.10 5.71
CA LEU A 194 -4.39 31.70 6.02
C LEU A 194 -4.97 31.61 7.43
N TYR A 195 -6.13 30.96 7.55
CA TYR A 195 -6.87 30.82 8.79
C TYR A 195 -6.84 29.36 9.26
N PHE A 196 -6.76 29.18 10.57
CA PHE A 196 -6.83 27.87 11.21
C PHE A 196 -7.87 27.90 12.31
N ARG A 197 -8.65 26.81 12.37
CA ARG A 197 -9.54 26.52 13.49
C ARG A 197 -9.18 25.16 14.06
N ILE A 198 -8.96 25.10 15.37
CA ILE A 198 -8.73 23.84 16.08
C ILE A 198 -9.99 23.56 16.91
N SER A 199 -10.59 22.39 16.74
CA SER A 199 -11.73 21.96 17.54
C SER A 199 -11.36 20.74 18.37
N LEU A 200 -11.74 20.76 19.65
CA LEU A 200 -11.56 19.64 20.55
C LEU A 200 -12.89 19.34 21.21
N LYS A 201 -13.33 18.09 21.16
CA LYS A 201 -14.51 17.59 21.83
C LYS A 201 -14.09 16.49 22.79
N ASN A 202 -14.49 16.66 24.04
CA ASN A 202 -14.44 15.64 25.05
C ASN A 202 -15.80 15.49 25.74
N ASN A 203 -16.24 14.29 26.09
CA ASN A 203 -17.59 14.05 26.62
C ASN A 203 -17.63 13.67 28.12
N SER A 204 -16.50 13.70 28.82
CA SER A 204 -16.36 13.08 30.14
C SER A 204 -15.52 13.93 31.10
N THR A 205 -15.93 14.00 32.36
CA THR A 205 -15.17 14.77 33.38
C THR A 205 -13.86 14.08 33.77
N GLY A 206 -13.69 12.81 33.41
CA GLY A 206 -12.47 12.06 33.68
C GLY A 206 -11.41 12.14 32.58
N GLU A 207 -11.64 12.88 31.49
CA GLU A 207 -10.82 12.83 30.27
C GLU A 207 -10.39 14.19 29.76
N LEU A 208 -9.14 14.30 29.37
CA LEU A 208 -8.53 15.57 29.05
C LEU A 208 -7.78 15.46 27.73
N TRP A 209 -8.27 16.20 26.74
CA TRP A 209 -7.44 16.57 25.61
C TRP A 209 -6.52 17.72 26.01
N LEU A 210 -5.26 17.68 25.57
CA LEU A 210 -4.27 18.72 25.80
C LEU A 210 -3.61 19.09 24.47
N ILE A 211 -3.48 20.38 24.20
CA ILE A 211 -2.68 20.90 23.08
C ILE A 211 -1.59 21.82 23.58
N ASP A 212 -0.46 21.78 22.90
CA ASP A 212 0.68 22.64 23.17
C ASP A 212 1.50 22.86 21.88
N ASP A 213 2.40 23.85 21.89
CA ASP A 213 3.37 24.11 20.83
C ASP A 213 2.76 24.25 19.42
N VAL A 214 1.66 24.99 19.30
CA VAL A 214 1.01 25.25 18.01
C VAL A 214 1.88 26.18 17.19
N LYS A 215 2.33 25.76 16.00
CA LYS A 215 3.32 26.47 15.18
C LYS A 215 2.92 26.46 13.71
N LEU A 216 3.09 27.60 13.05
CA LEU A 216 3.19 27.68 11.60
C LEU A 216 4.65 27.94 11.26
N ILE A 217 5.22 27.09 10.42
CA ILE A 217 6.60 27.21 9.96
C ILE A 217 6.62 27.28 8.43
N GLY A 218 7.66 27.89 7.87
CA GLY A 218 7.82 28.01 6.44
C GLY A 218 9.15 28.61 6.06
N GLU A 219 9.41 28.70 4.76
CA GLU A 219 10.60 29.33 4.20
C GLU A 219 10.21 30.59 3.45
N GLU A 220 11.07 31.62 3.50
CA GLU A 220 10.90 32.78 2.61
C GLU A 220 10.99 32.33 1.15
N ASN A 221 9.98 32.72 0.37
CA ASN A 221 10.02 32.63 -1.07
C ASN A 221 10.84 33.81 -1.60
N THR A 222 11.99 33.51 -2.20
CA THR A 222 12.89 34.50 -2.82
C THR A 222 12.85 34.44 -4.35
N SER A 223 12.08 33.52 -4.91
CA SER A 223 11.98 33.33 -6.37
C SER A 223 10.80 34.11 -6.94
N PRO A 224 10.92 34.67 -8.16
CA PRO A 224 9.81 35.30 -8.85
C PRO A 224 8.63 34.33 -8.98
N THR A 225 7.44 34.74 -8.52
CA THR A 225 6.25 33.86 -8.45
C THR A 225 4.99 34.61 -8.82
N LEU A 226 4.14 33.97 -9.64
CA LEU A 226 2.77 34.42 -9.92
C LEU A 226 1.78 33.57 -9.13
N LEU A 227 0.79 34.24 -8.53
CA LEU A 227 -0.23 33.64 -7.66
C LEU A 227 -1.63 34.01 -8.15
N THR A 228 -2.58 33.11 -7.97
CA THR A 228 -3.96 33.27 -8.44
C THR A 228 -4.98 32.78 -7.43
N THR A 229 -6.18 33.37 -7.42
CA THR A 229 -7.29 32.93 -6.57
C THR A 229 -8.03 31.70 -7.10
N LYS A 230 -7.89 31.35 -8.39
CA LYS A 230 -8.54 30.18 -9.00
C LYS A 230 -7.62 29.55 -10.03
N LYS A 231 -7.40 28.24 -9.95
CA LYS A 231 -6.67 27.46 -10.98
C LYS A 231 -7.55 26.99 -12.14
N THR A 232 -8.87 27.00 -11.95
CA THR A 232 -9.88 26.62 -12.95
C THR A 232 -11.06 27.59 -12.91
N ILE A 233 -11.57 27.95 -14.08
CA ILE A 233 -12.80 28.72 -14.27
C ILE A 233 -13.79 27.86 -15.07
N SER A 234 -14.92 27.54 -14.45
CA SER A 234 -16.04 26.81 -15.06
C SER A 234 -17.27 27.71 -15.24
N ASP A 235 -18.33 27.12 -15.81
CA ASP A 235 -19.68 27.68 -15.88
C ASP A 235 -19.84 28.95 -16.73
N ILE A 236 -18.89 29.18 -17.64
CA ILE A 236 -18.98 30.21 -18.67
C ILE A 236 -19.74 29.67 -19.90
N ASN A 237 -21.02 29.33 -19.68
CA ASN A 237 -21.92 28.68 -20.64
C ASN A 237 -22.94 29.66 -21.25
N TYR A 238 -23.45 29.38 -22.46
CA TYR A 238 -24.57 30.10 -23.06
C TYR A 238 -25.36 29.26 -24.08
N LEU A 239 -26.61 29.66 -24.40
CA LEU A 239 -27.39 29.01 -25.46
C LEU A 239 -26.94 29.48 -26.84
N VAL A 240 -26.87 28.61 -27.84
CA VAL A 240 -26.49 28.99 -29.22
C VAL A 240 -27.27 30.24 -29.66
N ASN A 241 -26.56 31.19 -30.27
CA ASN A 241 -27.03 32.55 -30.65
C ASN A 241 -27.24 33.57 -29.50
N ASN A 242 -27.10 33.19 -28.23
CA ASN A 242 -27.21 34.10 -27.08
C ASN A 242 -25.85 34.48 -26.46
N GLY A 243 -24.74 34.19 -27.17
CA GLY A 243 -23.40 34.49 -26.67
C GLY A 243 -23.06 35.98 -26.73
N PRO A 244 -22.00 36.44 -26.04
CA PRO A 244 -21.00 35.65 -25.28
C PRO A 244 -21.57 35.11 -23.96
N SER A 245 -20.82 34.25 -23.26
CA SER A 245 -21.23 33.82 -21.91
C SER A 245 -21.21 34.99 -20.92
N VAL A 246 -21.93 34.85 -19.81
CA VAL A 246 -21.70 35.69 -18.63
C VAL A 246 -20.22 35.52 -18.21
N PRO A 247 -19.47 36.62 -17.96
CA PRO A 247 -18.09 36.54 -17.52
C PRO A 247 -17.95 35.96 -16.12
N ASN A 248 -16.89 35.18 -15.91
CA ASN A 248 -16.43 34.77 -14.58
C ASN A 248 -15.05 35.43 -14.34
N ASN A 249 -14.55 35.42 -13.11
CA ASN A 249 -13.33 36.15 -12.76
C ASN A 249 -12.42 35.41 -11.78
N TYR A 250 -11.14 35.83 -11.78
CA TYR A 250 -10.12 35.47 -10.81
C TYR A 250 -9.23 36.69 -10.53
N ALA A 251 -8.42 36.63 -9.47
CA ALA A 251 -7.41 37.65 -9.20
C ALA A 251 -6.00 37.10 -9.41
N LEU A 252 -5.09 37.94 -9.90
CA LEU A 252 -3.68 37.64 -10.13
C LEU A 252 -2.80 38.57 -9.30
N THR A 253 -1.81 38.01 -8.63
CA THR A 253 -0.78 38.73 -7.85
C THR A 253 0.59 38.21 -8.25
N GLY A 254 1.63 39.02 -8.11
CA GLY A 254 3.01 38.59 -8.37
C GLY A 254 3.96 39.09 -7.29
N ILE A 255 4.94 38.27 -6.92
CA ILE A 255 5.92 38.58 -5.87
C ILE A 255 7.33 38.25 -6.37
N ASN A 256 8.33 38.99 -5.84
CA ASN A 256 9.74 38.87 -6.20
C ASN A 256 10.00 38.93 -7.72
N LEU A 257 9.14 39.62 -8.47
CA LEU A 257 9.21 39.69 -9.92
C LEU A 257 10.52 40.37 -10.34
N THR A 258 11.13 39.87 -11.42
CA THR A 258 12.38 40.41 -11.95
C THR A 258 12.27 40.64 -13.46
N PRO A 259 12.77 41.78 -13.99
CA PRO A 259 13.36 42.94 -13.29
C PRO A 259 12.35 43.70 -12.41
N ALA A 260 12.77 44.70 -11.61
CA ALA A 260 11.92 45.38 -10.62
C ALA A 260 10.69 46.10 -11.20
N THR A 261 10.76 46.53 -12.46
CA THR A 261 9.60 47.05 -13.22
C THR A 261 9.50 46.27 -14.53
N GLY A 262 8.28 45.95 -14.94
CA GLY A 262 8.05 45.14 -16.14
C GLY A 262 6.58 44.86 -16.37
N ASN A 263 6.29 43.84 -17.19
CA ASN A 263 4.93 43.45 -17.51
C ASN A 263 4.73 41.93 -17.34
N ILE A 264 3.52 41.53 -16.99
CA ILE A 264 3.01 40.16 -17.11
C ILE A 264 2.06 40.11 -18.32
N GLY A 265 2.39 39.29 -19.31
CA GLY A 265 1.55 39.00 -20.46
C GLY A 265 0.56 37.89 -20.15
N LEU A 266 -0.71 38.12 -20.46
CA LEU A 266 -1.79 37.14 -20.37
C LEU A 266 -2.25 36.80 -21.78
N LYS A 267 -2.44 35.52 -22.07
CA LYS A 267 -2.96 35.05 -23.36
C LYS A 267 -4.09 34.04 -23.13
N ALA A 268 -5.29 34.40 -23.57
CA ALA A 268 -6.43 33.50 -23.58
C ALA A 268 -6.29 32.45 -24.70
N PRO A 269 -6.79 31.21 -24.50
CA PRO A 269 -6.83 30.21 -25.55
C PRO A 269 -7.91 30.56 -26.59
N ALA A 270 -7.93 29.85 -27.72
CA ALA A 270 -8.96 30.01 -28.73
C ALA A 270 -10.37 29.89 -28.11
N ASN A 271 -11.32 30.66 -28.62
CA ASN A 271 -12.73 30.74 -28.18
C ASN A 271 -12.99 31.47 -26.85
N PHE A 272 -11.96 31.87 -26.13
CA PHE A 272 -12.07 32.64 -24.89
C PHE A 272 -11.52 34.05 -25.06
N GLU A 273 -12.02 34.95 -24.23
CA GLU A 273 -11.57 36.33 -24.18
C GLU A 273 -11.47 36.82 -22.73
N ILE A 274 -10.48 37.67 -22.46
CA ILE A 274 -10.12 38.19 -21.15
C ILE A 274 -10.23 39.71 -21.11
N SER A 275 -10.57 40.28 -19.95
CA SER A 275 -10.68 41.73 -19.73
C SER A 275 -10.32 42.13 -18.30
N LEU A 276 -9.95 43.40 -18.11
CA LEU A 276 -9.88 44.07 -16.80
C LEU A 276 -11.23 44.65 -16.34
N ASN A 277 -12.25 44.62 -17.21
CA ASN A 277 -13.58 45.13 -16.93
C ASN A 277 -14.64 44.07 -17.24
N GLU A 278 -15.60 43.90 -16.35
CA GLU A 278 -16.64 42.87 -16.48
C GLU A 278 -17.51 43.04 -17.74
N SER A 279 -17.70 44.26 -18.24
CA SER A 279 -18.69 44.55 -19.31
C SER A 279 -18.05 44.89 -20.67
N SER A 280 -16.78 45.25 -20.73
CA SER A 280 -16.14 45.79 -21.94
C SER A 280 -14.65 45.45 -22.02
N GLY A 281 -14.01 45.67 -23.17
CA GLY A 281 -12.56 45.52 -23.32
C GLY A 281 -12.06 44.08 -23.43
N PHE A 282 -12.93 43.11 -23.72
CA PHE A 282 -12.54 41.72 -23.92
C PHE A 282 -11.68 41.53 -25.17
N GLY A 283 -10.56 40.84 -25.01
CA GLY A 283 -9.61 40.50 -26.07
C GLY A 283 -8.92 39.16 -25.81
N ASP A 284 -8.01 38.77 -26.69
CA ASP A 284 -7.24 37.53 -26.55
C ASP A 284 -5.95 37.69 -25.73
N THR A 285 -5.54 38.92 -25.46
CA THR A 285 -4.36 39.24 -24.64
C THR A 285 -4.63 40.38 -23.66
N LEU A 286 -3.94 40.34 -22.51
CA LEU A 286 -3.80 41.47 -21.59
C LEU A 286 -2.32 41.64 -21.22
N THR A 287 -1.95 42.85 -20.83
CA THR A 287 -0.62 43.15 -20.30
C THR A 287 -0.79 43.91 -19.00
N LEU A 288 -0.22 43.37 -17.92
CA LEU A 288 -0.30 43.95 -16.58
C LEU A 288 1.07 44.49 -16.19
N ALA A 289 1.18 45.80 -16.03
CA ALA A 289 2.41 46.42 -15.55
C ALA A 289 2.59 46.13 -14.05
N TYR A 290 3.83 45.86 -13.65
CA TYR A 290 4.22 45.64 -12.27
C TYR A 290 5.44 46.51 -11.92
N ALA A 291 5.60 46.86 -10.65
CA ALA A 291 6.66 47.71 -10.15
C ALA A 291 7.13 47.25 -8.76
N ASP A 292 8.30 47.70 -8.32
CA ASP A 292 8.88 47.34 -7.03
C ASP A 292 8.92 45.81 -6.78
N ASN A 293 9.24 45.05 -7.84
CA ASN A 293 9.29 43.58 -7.83
C ASN A 293 7.94 42.91 -7.47
N SER A 294 6.81 43.62 -7.59
CA SER A 294 5.49 43.12 -7.18
C SER A 294 4.39 43.53 -8.17
N LEU A 295 3.46 42.61 -8.41
CA LEU A 295 2.20 42.91 -9.10
C LEU A 295 1.09 42.92 -8.06
N THR A 296 0.50 44.10 -7.83
CA THR A 296 -0.68 44.27 -6.98
C THR A 296 -1.82 43.38 -7.47
N GLN A 297 -2.57 42.80 -6.53
CA GLN A 297 -3.70 41.93 -6.84
C GLN A 297 -4.65 42.60 -7.85
N THR A 298 -4.73 42.02 -9.05
CA THR A 298 -5.49 42.56 -10.18
C THR A 298 -6.58 41.57 -10.56
N GLN A 299 -7.83 42.05 -10.67
CA GLN A 299 -8.96 41.20 -11.06
C GLN A 299 -9.04 41.06 -12.59
N ILE A 300 -9.17 39.82 -13.05
CA ILE A 300 -9.25 39.46 -14.47
C ILE A 300 -10.58 38.75 -14.71
N PHE A 301 -11.33 39.24 -15.70
CA PHE A 301 -12.57 38.64 -16.18
C PHE A 301 -12.29 37.80 -17.41
N THR A 302 -12.94 36.66 -17.54
CA THR A 302 -12.87 35.77 -18.70
C THR A 302 -14.26 35.29 -19.08
N ARG A 303 -14.51 35.15 -20.38
CA ARG A 303 -15.77 34.62 -20.90
C ARG A 303 -15.57 33.82 -22.18
N LEU A 304 -16.56 33.01 -22.53
CA LEU A 304 -16.62 32.31 -23.79
C LEU A 304 -17.16 33.28 -24.88
N LYS A 305 -16.49 33.35 -26.03
CA LYS A 305 -16.85 34.25 -27.15
C LYS A 305 -18.26 33.98 -27.68
N SER A 306 -18.88 34.99 -28.29
CA SER A 306 -20.16 34.82 -28.98
C SER A 306 -20.03 34.03 -30.29
N ASN A 307 -21.17 33.60 -30.85
CA ASN A 307 -21.27 32.95 -32.17
C ASN A 307 -20.48 31.65 -32.34
N LEU A 308 -20.09 31.00 -31.24
CA LEU A 308 -19.52 29.66 -31.29
C LEU A 308 -20.62 28.62 -31.53
N ASN A 309 -20.26 27.54 -32.22
CA ASN A 309 -21.15 26.40 -32.46
C ASN A 309 -21.45 25.66 -31.15
N VAL A 310 -22.59 24.96 -31.11
CA VAL A 310 -22.93 24.02 -30.03
C VAL A 310 -21.75 23.08 -29.80
N GLY A 311 -21.27 23.01 -28.56
CA GLY A 311 -20.05 22.28 -28.24
C GLY A 311 -19.48 22.64 -26.88
N VAL A 312 -18.55 21.81 -26.43
CA VAL A 312 -17.78 22.00 -25.19
C VAL A 312 -16.47 22.70 -25.54
N TYR A 313 -16.15 23.73 -24.79
CA TYR A 313 -14.94 24.52 -24.90
C TYR A 313 -14.22 24.40 -23.55
N GLY A 314 -13.37 23.38 -23.42
CA GLY A 314 -12.71 23.06 -22.15
C GLY A 314 -11.86 21.79 -22.25
N GLY A 315 -11.06 21.50 -21.22
CA GLY A 315 -10.18 20.33 -21.19
C GLY A 315 -8.69 20.66 -21.34
N THR A 316 -7.88 19.69 -21.76
CA THR A 316 -6.42 19.85 -21.89
C THR A 316 -6.07 20.90 -22.95
N GLY A 317 -5.26 21.90 -22.58
CA GLY A 317 -4.80 22.96 -23.50
C GLY A 317 -5.65 24.23 -23.53
N PHE A 318 -6.82 24.25 -22.88
CA PHE A 318 -7.64 25.46 -22.73
C PHE A 318 -7.21 26.25 -21.49
N ASN A 319 -6.04 26.88 -21.56
CA ASN A 319 -5.49 27.66 -20.46
C ASN A 319 -5.30 29.13 -20.81
N ILE A 320 -5.64 30.03 -19.89
CA ILE A 320 -5.06 31.38 -19.90
C ILE A 320 -3.62 31.24 -19.42
N VAL A 321 -2.67 31.56 -20.31
CA VAL A 321 -1.23 31.52 -20.01
C VAL A 321 -0.80 32.88 -19.48
N HIS A 322 -0.13 32.89 -18.33
CA HIS A 322 0.49 34.07 -17.73
C HIS A 322 2.00 33.91 -17.81
N ASP A 323 2.69 34.89 -18.38
CA ASP A 323 4.14 34.86 -18.59
C ASP A 323 4.74 36.25 -18.33
N GLY A 324 5.90 36.31 -17.70
CA GLY A 324 6.61 37.55 -17.40
C GLY A 324 7.11 37.66 -15.96
N GLY A 325 7.84 38.74 -15.70
CA GLY A 325 8.39 39.04 -14.37
C GLY A 325 9.37 38.00 -13.83
N GLY A 326 9.99 37.19 -14.70
CA GLY A 326 10.95 36.15 -14.31
C GLY A 326 10.33 34.93 -13.59
N ALA A 327 9.00 34.90 -13.45
CA ALA A 327 8.28 33.81 -12.83
C ALA A 327 8.03 32.67 -13.83
N THR A 328 7.89 31.44 -13.32
CA THR A 328 7.42 30.31 -14.13
C THR A 328 5.99 30.56 -14.61
N ASN A 329 5.69 30.16 -15.85
CA ASN A 329 4.37 30.36 -16.44
C ASN A 329 3.25 29.78 -15.57
N LEU A 330 2.22 30.59 -15.31
CA LEU A 330 1.03 30.19 -14.58
C LEU A 330 -0.14 29.97 -15.55
N ASN A 331 -0.78 28.81 -15.46
CA ASN A 331 -1.89 28.43 -16.33
C ASN A 331 -3.21 28.36 -15.55
N ILE A 332 -4.24 29.04 -16.05
CA ILE A 332 -5.62 28.95 -15.52
C ILE A 332 -6.48 28.18 -16.50
N LYS A 333 -7.00 27.03 -16.09
CA LYS A 333 -7.84 26.18 -16.94
C LYS A 333 -9.22 26.80 -17.14
N LEU A 334 -9.73 26.77 -18.36
CA LEU A 334 -11.08 27.22 -18.72
C LEU A 334 -11.98 26.05 -19.10
N ASP A 335 -13.26 26.16 -18.70
CA ASP A 335 -14.32 25.22 -19.06
C ASP A 335 -15.64 25.97 -19.29
N GLY A 336 -16.21 25.83 -20.48
CA GLY A 336 -17.47 26.45 -20.89
C GLY A 336 -18.14 25.68 -22.02
N ARG A 337 -19.40 26.01 -22.31
CA ARG A 337 -20.21 25.31 -23.31
C ARG A 337 -21.21 26.23 -24.02
N VAL A 338 -21.43 25.92 -25.29
CA VAL A 338 -22.59 26.36 -26.05
C VAL A 338 -23.58 25.20 -26.18
N SER A 339 -24.85 25.42 -25.80
CA SER A 339 -25.92 24.42 -25.86
C SER A 339 -27.05 24.86 -26.78
N ASP A 340 -27.69 23.93 -27.48
CA ASP A 340 -28.98 24.11 -28.16
C ASP A 340 -30.18 23.67 -27.30
N GLY A 341 -29.92 23.00 -26.16
CA GLY A 341 -30.91 22.57 -25.17
C GLY A 341 -30.96 23.45 -23.92
N LEU A 342 -32.00 23.26 -23.10
CA LEU A 342 -32.17 23.96 -21.82
C LEU A 342 -31.02 23.64 -20.85
N PHE A 343 -30.53 24.65 -20.11
CA PHE A 343 -29.76 24.38 -18.90
C PHE A 343 -30.72 23.96 -17.80
N CYS A 344 -30.53 22.79 -17.22
CA CYS A 344 -31.32 22.38 -16.04
C CYS A 344 -31.04 23.34 -14.87
N GLY A 345 -31.95 23.37 -13.89
CA GLY A 345 -31.81 24.25 -12.72
C GLY A 345 -30.52 23.99 -11.92
N THR A 346 -30.30 24.75 -10.85
CA THR A 346 -29.12 24.57 -10.00
C THR A 346 -29.07 23.14 -9.44
N PRO A 347 -28.00 22.36 -9.73
CA PRO A 347 -27.88 21.01 -9.21
C PRO A 347 -27.75 20.98 -7.68
N ILE A 348 -28.30 19.94 -7.07
CA ILE A 348 -28.07 19.56 -5.67
C ILE A 348 -27.27 18.27 -5.66
N ASP A 349 -26.41 18.11 -4.65
CA ASP A 349 -25.61 16.90 -4.41
C ASP A 349 -26.44 15.62 -4.44
N ILE A 350 -25.98 14.61 -5.17
CA ILE A 350 -26.69 13.34 -5.36
C ILE A 350 -26.94 12.63 -4.02
N ASP A 351 -25.98 12.66 -3.09
CA ASP A 351 -26.15 12.04 -1.77
C ASP A 351 -27.22 12.75 -0.93
N SER A 352 -27.34 14.06 -1.07
CA SER A 352 -28.41 14.84 -0.41
C SER A 352 -29.79 14.48 -0.96
N VAL A 353 -29.92 14.32 -2.29
CA VAL A 353 -31.18 13.83 -2.89
C VAL A 353 -31.47 12.40 -2.44
N ARG A 354 -30.48 11.50 -2.46
CA ARG A 354 -30.66 10.10 -2.06
C ARG A 354 -31.10 9.94 -0.60
N ARG A 355 -30.60 10.79 0.32
CA ARG A 355 -31.07 10.82 1.72
C ARG A 355 -32.55 11.17 1.89
N THR A 356 -33.18 11.81 0.90
CA THR A 356 -34.62 12.07 0.92
C THR A 356 -35.46 10.83 0.58
N ILE A 357 -34.83 9.76 0.10
CA ILE A 357 -35.47 8.54 -0.39
C ILE A 357 -35.41 7.44 0.70
N PRO A 358 -36.50 7.16 1.43
CA PRO A 358 -36.51 6.17 2.50
C PRO A 358 -36.19 4.76 1.99
N ILE A 359 -35.52 3.95 2.80
CA ILE A 359 -35.19 2.55 2.46
C ILE A 359 -36.43 1.68 2.62
N GLN A 360 -37.10 1.41 1.50
CA GLN A 360 -38.31 0.57 1.41
C GLN A 360 -38.47 0.03 -0.01
N SER A 361 -39.40 -0.91 -0.22
CA SER A 361 -39.62 -1.55 -1.52
C SER A 361 -40.14 -0.60 -2.60
N SER A 362 -40.93 0.41 -2.24
CA SER A 362 -41.47 1.40 -3.19
C SER A 362 -41.62 2.77 -2.55
N TYR A 363 -41.23 3.82 -3.26
CA TYR A 363 -41.36 5.22 -2.80
C TYR A 363 -41.54 6.13 -4.02
N THR A 364 -42.34 7.18 -3.89
CA THR A 364 -42.43 8.25 -4.89
C THR A 364 -42.42 9.60 -4.19
N GLY A 365 -41.39 10.41 -4.47
CA GLY A 365 -41.29 11.78 -3.99
C GLY A 365 -42.30 12.70 -4.67
N LEU A 366 -42.60 13.82 -4.02
CA LEU A 366 -43.58 14.80 -4.51
C LEU A 366 -42.94 15.97 -5.27
N VAL A 367 -41.62 16.17 -5.14
CA VAL A 367 -40.90 17.32 -5.67
C VAL A 367 -39.74 16.84 -6.55
N PRO A 368 -39.56 17.39 -7.76
CA PRO A 368 -38.43 17.06 -8.60
C PRO A 368 -37.14 17.74 -8.11
N TYR A 369 -36.02 17.05 -8.24
CA TYR A 369 -34.68 17.58 -7.96
C TYR A 369 -33.88 17.70 -9.24
N THR A 370 -33.04 18.74 -9.31
CA THR A 370 -32.00 18.81 -10.34
C THR A 370 -30.71 18.26 -9.78
N ILE A 371 -30.10 17.30 -10.48
CA ILE A 371 -28.81 16.70 -10.14
C ILE A 371 -27.85 16.82 -11.32
N LYS A 372 -26.55 16.70 -11.05
CA LYS A 372 -25.51 16.65 -12.07
C LYS A 372 -24.45 15.64 -11.66
N GLY A 373 -24.07 14.75 -12.58
CA GLY A 373 -23.05 13.73 -12.32
C GLY A 373 -22.51 13.14 -13.61
N LYS A 374 -21.50 12.27 -13.49
CA LYS A 374 -20.98 11.46 -14.59
C LYS A 374 -21.74 10.15 -14.70
N VAL A 375 -21.90 9.67 -15.93
CA VAL A 375 -22.45 8.35 -16.21
C VAL A 375 -21.44 7.26 -15.83
N THR A 376 -21.75 6.44 -14.83
CA THR A 376 -20.86 5.37 -14.31
C THR A 376 -21.32 3.95 -14.66
N GLY A 377 -22.58 3.78 -15.06
CA GLY A 377 -23.13 2.51 -15.56
C GLY A 377 -24.28 2.73 -16.54
N VAL A 378 -24.37 1.92 -17.59
CA VAL A 378 -25.46 1.95 -18.59
C VAL A 378 -25.99 0.54 -18.76
N PHE A 379 -27.31 0.38 -18.63
CA PHE A 379 -28.01 -0.91 -18.65
C PHE A 379 -29.21 -0.83 -19.59
N GLY A 380 -29.03 -1.36 -20.81
CA GLY A 380 -30.06 -1.31 -21.85
C GLY A 380 -30.40 0.13 -22.29
N SER A 381 -31.65 0.34 -22.73
CA SER A 381 -32.10 1.62 -23.30
C SER A 381 -32.61 2.64 -22.28
N ASN A 382 -32.81 2.19 -21.04
CA ASN A 382 -33.74 2.80 -20.11
C ASN A 382 -33.21 2.97 -18.69
N LYS A 383 -32.04 2.40 -18.37
CA LYS A 383 -31.41 2.56 -17.05
C LYS A 383 -29.94 2.97 -17.19
N PHE A 384 -29.51 3.95 -16.41
CA PHE A 384 -28.10 4.32 -16.25
C PHE A 384 -27.86 4.86 -14.84
N TYR A 385 -26.61 4.98 -14.40
CA TYR A 385 -26.26 5.55 -13.10
C TYR A 385 -25.49 6.85 -13.28
N LEU A 386 -25.82 7.83 -12.43
CA LEU A 386 -25.07 9.06 -12.27
C LEU A 386 -24.34 9.09 -10.95
N GLN A 387 -23.13 9.63 -10.97
CA GLN A 387 -22.30 9.81 -9.78
C GLN A 387 -21.65 11.20 -9.77
N ASP A 388 -21.63 11.83 -8.60
CA ASP A 388 -20.83 13.02 -8.30
C ASP A 388 -19.85 12.70 -7.13
N SER A 389 -19.15 13.72 -6.62
CA SER A 389 -18.21 13.52 -5.51
C SER A 389 -18.88 13.08 -4.20
N THR A 390 -20.20 13.26 -4.06
CA THR A 390 -20.96 12.97 -2.84
C THR A 390 -21.58 11.57 -2.89
N GLY A 391 -22.16 11.17 -4.02
CA GLY A 391 -23.05 10.02 -4.11
C GLY A 391 -23.28 9.54 -5.53
N GLY A 392 -23.97 8.40 -5.64
CA GLY A 392 -24.51 7.91 -6.91
C GLY A 392 -25.97 7.52 -6.79
N ILE A 393 -26.68 7.53 -7.92
CA ILE A 393 -28.11 7.20 -8.03
C ILE A 393 -28.45 6.66 -9.42
N ALA A 394 -29.42 5.74 -9.49
CA ALA A 394 -29.93 5.23 -10.76
C ALA A 394 -30.88 6.24 -11.42
N ILE A 395 -30.93 6.25 -12.74
CA ILE A 395 -31.90 6.99 -13.53
C ILE A 395 -32.66 5.97 -14.38
N PHE A 396 -33.99 5.95 -14.26
CA PHE A 396 -34.83 5.01 -14.97
C PHE A 396 -35.90 5.73 -15.79
N GLN A 397 -35.75 5.70 -17.12
CA GLN A 397 -36.70 6.32 -18.04
C GLN A 397 -36.67 5.65 -19.41
N SER A 398 -37.83 5.47 -20.03
CA SER A 398 -37.94 4.84 -21.35
C SER A 398 -37.10 5.56 -22.40
N SER A 399 -36.27 4.78 -23.10
CA SER A 399 -35.42 5.19 -24.23
C SER A 399 -34.38 6.29 -23.96
N ILE A 400 -34.22 6.76 -22.71
CA ILE A 400 -33.36 7.92 -22.38
C ILE A 400 -31.90 7.73 -22.78
N VAL A 401 -31.39 6.49 -22.75
CA VAL A 401 -30.02 6.16 -23.16
C VAL A 401 -29.88 6.27 -24.66
N SER A 402 -30.80 5.67 -25.42
CA SER A 402 -30.78 5.66 -26.88
C SER A 402 -31.07 7.03 -27.49
N THR A 403 -32.05 7.77 -26.96
CA THR A 403 -32.44 9.09 -27.49
C THR A 403 -31.34 10.13 -27.28
N ASN A 404 -30.56 10.00 -26.20
CA ASN A 404 -29.48 10.92 -25.88
C ASN A 404 -28.08 10.39 -26.24
N SER A 405 -27.98 9.17 -26.82
CA SER A 405 -26.70 8.51 -27.13
C SER A 405 -25.71 8.55 -25.96
N LEU A 406 -26.16 8.13 -24.77
CA LEU A 406 -25.36 8.18 -23.54
C LEU A 406 -24.23 7.16 -23.54
N LYS A 407 -23.05 7.60 -23.09
CA LYS A 407 -21.85 6.76 -22.90
C LYS A 407 -21.32 6.91 -21.48
N LEU A 408 -20.55 5.92 -21.02
CA LEU A 408 -19.81 6.06 -19.77
C LEU A 408 -18.89 7.29 -19.82
N GLY A 409 -18.83 8.03 -18.72
CA GLY A 409 -18.02 9.25 -18.60
C GLY A 409 -18.69 10.52 -19.12
N ASP A 410 -19.83 10.43 -19.81
CA ASP A 410 -20.64 11.60 -20.14
C ASP A 410 -21.09 12.31 -18.85
N TRP A 411 -21.07 13.63 -18.85
CA TRP A 411 -21.69 14.42 -17.79
C TRP A 411 -23.15 14.66 -18.12
N VAL A 412 -24.03 14.44 -17.16
CA VAL A 412 -25.46 14.68 -17.31
C VAL A 412 -25.93 15.55 -16.16
N SER A 413 -26.67 16.60 -16.49
CA SER A 413 -27.56 17.26 -15.56
C SER A 413 -29.01 16.96 -15.94
N LEU A 414 -29.85 16.65 -14.96
CA LEU A 414 -31.26 16.35 -15.21
C LEU A 414 -32.13 16.78 -14.04
N THR A 415 -33.40 17.06 -14.33
CA THR A 415 -34.43 17.33 -13.33
C THR A 415 -35.45 16.21 -13.36
N GLY A 416 -35.73 15.54 -12.24
CA GLY A 416 -36.69 14.44 -12.18
C GLY A 416 -37.17 14.10 -10.77
N ILE A 417 -38.11 13.18 -10.66
CA ILE A 417 -38.76 12.77 -9.41
C ILE A 417 -37.96 11.63 -8.76
N PRO A 418 -37.57 11.74 -7.48
CA PRO A 418 -36.91 10.66 -6.77
C PRO A 418 -37.90 9.56 -6.36
N THR A 419 -37.55 8.30 -6.62
CA THR A 419 -38.39 7.12 -6.33
C THR A 419 -37.57 5.95 -5.77
N ARG A 420 -38.27 4.90 -5.34
CA ARG A 420 -37.72 3.55 -5.24
C ARG A 420 -38.58 2.55 -6.00
N PHE A 421 -37.92 1.59 -6.64
CA PHE A 421 -38.56 0.42 -7.22
C PHE A 421 -37.83 -0.85 -6.79
N ASN A 422 -38.53 -1.77 -6.13
CA ASN A 422 -37.97 -2.96 -5.49
C ASN A 422 -36.75 -2.69 -4.60
N GLY A 423 -36.74 -1.52 -3.94
CA GLY A 423 -35.65 -1.09 -3.09
C GLY A 423 -34.49 -0.38 -3.77
N GLU A 424 -34.45 -0.25 -5.10
CA GLU A 424 -33.42 0.52 -5.80
C GLU A 424 -33.77 2.02 -5.76
N ALA A 425 -32.87 2.89 -5.29
CA ALA A 425 -33.06 4.34 -5.34
C ALA A 425 -32.83 4.88 -6.75
N GLU A 426 -33.81 5.59 -7.30
CA GLU A 426 -33.74 6.06 -8.68
C GLU A 426 -34.41 7.42 -8.89
N ILE A 427 -34.12 8.06 -10.03
CA ILE A 427 -34.85 9.23 -10.55
C ILE A 427 -35.65 8.81 -11.79
N VAL A 428 -36.91 9.21 -11.85
CA VAL A 428 -37.82 8.98 -12.98
C VAL A 428 -38.48 10.29 -13.45
N SER A 429 -39.29 10.22 -14.51
CA SER A 429 -40.11 11.34 -15.00
C SER A 429 -39.30 12.63 -15.23
N THR A 430 -38.17 12.52 -15.92
CA THR A 430 -37.26 13.64 -16.13
C THR A 430 -37.89 14.72 -16.99
N THR A 431 -37.95 15.95 -16.49
CA THR A 431 -38.52 17.12 -17.18
C THR A 431 -37.45 18.01 -17.82
N CYS A 432 -36.21 17.88 -17.39
CA CYS A 432 -35.04 18.48 -18.02
C CYS A 432 -33.94 17.43 -18.16
N PHE A 433 -33.23 17.48 -19.29
CA PHE A 433 -32.08 16.63 -19.55
C PHE A 433 -31.05 17.41 -20.34
N ASP A 434 -29.85 17.54 -19.79
CA ASP A 434 -28.74 18.23 -20.38
C ASP A 434 -27.48 17.34 -20.34
N LYS A 435 -26.91 17.04 -21.50
CA LYS A 435 -25.76 16.16 -21.65
C LYS A 435 -24.55 16.93 -22.16
N ILE A 436 -23.41 16.68 -21.53
CA ILE A 436 -22.10 17.07 -22.01
C ILE A 436 -21.35 15.78 -22.34
N ALA A 437 -21.12 15.57 -23.65
CA ALA A 437 -20.43 14.38 -24.14
C ALA A 437 -18.94 14.43 -23.77
N GLY A 438 -18.40 13.30 -23.34
CA GLY A 438 -16.97 13.13 -23.06
C GLY A 438 -16.58 13.44 -21.62
N GLY A 439 -15.78 12.52 -21.07
CA GLY A 439 -15.20 12.57 -19.74
C GLY A 439 -14.50 11.24 -19.45
N VAL A 440 -13.50 11.27 -18.56
CA VAL A 440 -12.92 10.03 -18.01
C VAL A 440 -13.93 9.47 -17.01
N VAL A 441 -14.32 8.20 -17.19
CA VAL A 441 -15.12 7.47 -16.21
C VAL A 441 -14.41 7.55 -14.87
N ASP A 442 -15.14 7.87 -13.81
CA ASP A 442 -14.53 7.93 -12.48
C ASP A 442 -13.85 6.61 -12.15
N SER A 443 -12.66 6.70 -11.55
CA SER A 443 -11.99 5.53 -11.02
C SER A 443 -12.92 4.86 -10.01
N PRO A 444 -13.15 3.55 -10.11
CA PRO A 444 -14.00 2.85 -9.16
C PRO A 444 -13.39 2.96 -7.77
N MET A 445 -14.23 3.09 -6.76
CA MET A 445 -13.78 3.00 -5.38
C MET A 445 -13.41 1.56 -5.08
N GLU A 446 -12.20 1.33 -4.58
CA GLU A 446 -11.68 -0.01 -4.40
C GLU A 446 -11.98 -0.54 -2.99
N PHE A 447 -12.34 -1.83 -2.94
CA PHE A 447 -12.40 -2.61 -1.71
C PHE A 447 -11.66 -3.91 -1.95
N ASP A 448 -10.53 -4.09 -1.27
CA ASP A 448 -9.75 -5.33 -1.34
C ASP A 448 -10.21 -6.29 -0.25
N THR A 449 -10.83 -7.41 -0.63
CA THR A 449 -11.33 -8.33 0.38
C THR A 449 -10.21 -9.04 1.16
N ASN A 450 -8.97 -9.07 0.64
CA ASN A 450 -7.83 -9.60 1.39
C ASN A 450 -7.25 -8.57 2.37
N ASN A 451 -7.38 -7.27 2.06
CA ASN A 451 -6.88 -6.16 2.86
C ASN A 451 -7.93 -5.05 2.98
N PRO A 452 -9.03 -5.28 3.71
CA PRO A 452 -10.11 -4.32 3.80
C PRO A 452 -9.67 -3.05 4.53
N PRO A 453 -10.03 -1.86 4.05
CA PRO A 453 -9.81 -0.63 4.80
C PRO A 453 -10.59 -0.70 6.13
N THR A 454 -9.89 -0.63 7.27
CA THR A 454 -10.48 -0.42 8.61
C THR A 454 -11.52 -1.46 9.09
N ASP A 455 -11.18 -2.75 9.22
CA ASP A 455 -12.03 -3.84 9.78
C ASP A 455 -13.52 -3.81 9.31
N THR A 456 -13.76 -3.30 8.10
CA THR A 456 -15.11 -3.08 7.58
C THR A 456 -15.49 -4.26 6.71
N SER A 457 -16.59 -4.94 7.04
CA SER A 457 -17.09 -6.07 6.24
C SER A 457 -17.52 -5.62 4.84
N LEU A 458 -17.47 -6.54 3.86
CA LEU A 458 -17.93 -6.26 2.50
C LEU A 458 -19.37 -5.71 2.49
N THR A 459 -20.26 -6.29 3.29
CA THR A 459 -21.66 -5.84 3.40
C THR A 459 -21.76 -4.41 3.95
N ALA A 460 -20.96 -4.04 4.95
CA ALA A 460 -20.95 -2.69 5.52
C ALA A 460 -20.42 -1.67 4.50
N PHE A 461 -19.33 -2.00 3.79
CA PHE A 461 -18.79 -1.17 2.71
C PHE A 461 -19.83 -0.91 1.60
N LEU A 462 -20.55 -1.95 1.17
CA LEU A 462 -21.58 -1.80 0.14
C LEU A 462 -22.76 -0.95 0.63
N ASN A 463 -23.15 -1.07 1.90
CA ASN A 463 -24.27 -0.32 2.48
C ASN A 463 -24.05 1.19 2.52
N ILE A 464 -22.83 1.66 2.83
CA ILE A 464 -22.52 3.08 2.89
C ILE A 464 -22.28 3.70 1.50
N ASN A 465 -22.10 2.87 0.47
CA ASN A 465 -21.73 3.27 -0.88
C ASN A 465 -22.79 2.96 -1.94
N GLU A 466 -24.06 2.78 -1.55
CA GLU A 466 -25.19 2.58 -2.47
C GLU A 466 -25.15 3.58 -3.64
N GLY A 467 -25.39 3.13 -4.87
CA GLY A 467 -25.37 3.92 -6.09
C GLY A 467 -23.99 4.28 -6.66
N LYS A 468 -22.89 4.05 -5.92
CA LYS A 468 -21.53 4.35 -6.38
C LYS A 468 -20.91 3.22 -7.20
N LEU A 469 -19.98 3.57 -8.08
CA LEU A 469 -19.12 2.66 -8.83
C LEU A 469 -17.99 2.13 -7.95
N VAL A 470 -17.87 0.81 -7.88
CA VAL A 470 -16.87 0.13 -7.04
C VAL A 470 -16.10 -0.94 -7.82
N LYS A 471 -14.91 -1.25 -7.32
CA LYS A 471 -14.11 -2.40 -7.70
C LYS A 471 -13.88 -3.25 -6.45
N ILE A 472 -14.46 -4.44 -6.43
CA ILE A 472 -14.23 -5.40 -5.36
C ILE A 472 -13.13 -6.34 -5.80
N LYS A 473 -11.97 -6.27 -5.15
CA LYS A 473 -10.82 -7.08 -5.49
C LYS A 473 -10.84 -8.40 -4.72
N SER A 474 -10.33 -9.44 -5.35
CA SER A 474 -10.20 -10.76 -4.73
C SER A 474 -11.56 -11.29 -4.26
N ILE A 475 -12.49 -11.68 -5.15
CA ILE A 475 -13.81 -12.17 -4.76
C ILE A 475 -14.22 -13.40 -5.57
N ASN A 476 -14.84 -14.37 -4.91
CA ASN A 476 -15.32 -15.60 -5.55
C ASN A 476 -16.81 -15.49 -5.91
N VAL A 477 -17.17 -15.94 -7.11
CA VAL A 477 -18.57 -16.21 -7.49
C VAL A 477 -18.87 -17.67 -7.14
N LEU A 478 -19.84 -17.93 -6.27
CA LEU A 478 -20.08 -19.27 -5.69
C LEU A 478 -20.91 -20.21 -6.58
N ASN A 479 -21.30 -19.75 -7.76
CA ASN A 479 -22.17 -20.47 -8.68
C ASN A 479 -21.39 -20.96 -9.90
N TYR A 480 -21.93 -21.96 -10.60
CA TYR A 480 -21.35 -22.53 -11.82
C TYR A 480 -22.34 -22.46 -12.99
N GLY A 481 -21.84 -22.61 -14.21
CA GLY A 481 -22.65 -22.57 -15.44
C GLY A 481 -22.50 -21.25 -16.18
N THR A 482 -23.61 -20.68 -16.66
CA THR A 482 -23.62 -19.41 -17.40
C THR A 482 -24.47 -18.36 -16.71
N PHE A 483 -24.11 -17.09 -16.86
CA PHE A 483 -24.91 -15.98 -16.36
C PHE A 483 -26.26 -15.87 -17.09
N ILE A 484 -27.33 -15.67 -16.33
CA ILE A 484 -28.73 -15.59 -16.79
C ILE A 484 -29.26 -14.19 -16.53
N SER A 485 -30.03 -13.66 -17.49
CA SER A 485 -30.69 -12.36 -17.38
C SER A 485 -31.56 -12.27 -16.11
N GLY A 486 -31.43 -11.16 -15.36
CA GLY A 486 -32.28 -10.87 -14.21
C GLY A 486 -32.04 -11.79 -13.00
N THR A 487 -30.86 -12.41 -12.89
CA THR A 487 -30.54 -13.40 -11.86
C THR A 487 -29.48 -12.87 -10.89
N ASN A 488 -29.59 -13.29 -9.62
CA ASN A 488 -28.60 -13.00 -8.57
C ASN A 488 -27.65 -14.19 -8.41
N TYR A 489 -26.37 -13.92 -8.17
CA TYR A 489 -25.35 -14.92 -7.88
C TYR A 489 -24.59 -14.53 -6.63
N ASN A 490 -24.25 -15.51 -5.80
CA ASN A 490 -23.63 -15.25 -4.52
C ASN A 490 -22.14 -14.97 -4.69
N LEU A 491 -21.67 -13.97 -3.94
CA LEU A 491 -20.26 -13.62 -3.81
C LEU A 491 -19.74 -13.93 -2.42
N SER A 492 -18.48 -14.34 -2.34
CA SER A 492 -17.76 -14.55 -1.07
C SER A 492 -16.41 -13.85 -1.11
N ALA A 493 -16.18 -12.99 -0.11
CA ALA A 493 -14.90 -12.36 0.17
C ALA A 493 -13.84 -13.42 0.58
N CYS A 494 -12.59 -13.24 0.16
CA CYS A 494 -11.53 -14.24 0.35
C CYS A 494 -11.17 -14.49 1.83
N ASN A 495 -11.32 -13.49 2.71
CA ASN A 495 -11.02 -13.58 4.14
C ASN A 495 -12.24 -13.96 5.01
N ALA A 496 -13.33 -14.45 4.40
CA ALA A 496 -14.61 -14.73 5.05
C ALA A 496 -15.28 -13.52 5.76
N GLN A 497 -14.84 -12.27 5.53
CA GLN A 497 -15.42 -11.06 6.13
C GLN A 497 -16.69 -10.55 5.40
N GLY A 498 -17.47 -11.46 4.81
CA GLY A 498 -18.82 -11.16 4.35
C GLY A 498 -19.21 -11.82 3.04
N PHE A 499 -20.53 -11.86 2.84
CA PHE A 499 -21.15 -12.31 1.61
C PHE A 499 -21.85 -11.12 0.93
N SER A 500 -21.94 -11.18 -0.38
CA SER A 500 -22.74 -10.25 -1.19
C SER A 500 -23.37 -10.99 -2.36
N GLU A 501 -24.03 -10.26 -3.25
CA GLU A 501 -24.59 -10.79 -4.48
C GLU A 501 -24.23 -9.89 -5.65
N ILE A 502 -23.92 -10.49 -6.81
CA ILE A 502 -24.02 -9.80 -8.10
C ILE A 502 -25.43 -10.00 -8.67
N ARG A 503 -25.97 -8.95 -9.28
CA ARG A 503 -27.20 -8.98 -10.07
C ARG A 503 -26.87 -8.76 -11.53
N ILE A 504 -27.12 -9.76 -12.37
CA ILE A 504 -26.99 -9.61 -13.81
C ILE A 504 -28.25 -8.93 -14.34
N ASP A 505 -28.14 -7.63 -14.61
CA ASP A 505 -29.25 -6.85 -15.17
C ASP A 505 -29.60 -7.30 -16.58
N ALA A 506 -30.88 -7.24 -16.95
CA ALA A 506 -31.32 -7.60 -18.31
C ALA A 506 -30.70 -6.70 -19.40
N GLY A 507 -30.27 -5.49 -19.03
CA GLY A 507 -29.56 -4.57 -19.91
C GLY A 507 -28.06 -4.85 -20.09
N ALA A 508 -27.47 -5.75 -19.31
CA ALA A 508 -26.03 -6.07 -19.35
C ALA A 508 -25.71 -7.19 -20.37
N VAL A 509 -26.06 -6.96 -21.63
CA VAL A 509 -26.14 -7.98 -22.69
C VAL A 509 -24.85 -8.77 -22.94
N SER A 510 -23.68 -8.17 -22.70
CA SER A 510 -22.38 -8.85 -22.90
C SER A 510 -22.08 -9.93 -21.86
N ILE A 511 -22.75 -9.90 -20.70
CA ILE A 511 -22.53 -10.86 -19.61
C ILE A 511 -23.47 -12.07 -19.77
N ILE A 512 -24.69 -11.84 -20.28
CA ILE A 512 -25.71 -12.88 -20.42
C ILE A 512 -25.21 -13.99 -21.35
N GLY A 513 -25.22 -15.24 -20.85
CA GLY A 513 -24.71 -16.41 -21.55
C GLY A 513 -23.21 -16.66 -21.41
N ALA A 514 -22.44 -15.72 -20.83
CA ALA A 514 -21.03 -15.96 -20.53
C ALA A 514 -20.88 -16.98 -19.39
N GLY A 515 -19.80 -17.77 -19.43
CA GLY A 515 -19.46 -18.70 -18.35
C GLY A 515 -19.22 -17.97 -17.03
N ILE A 516 -19.73 -18.53 -15.93
CA ILE A 516 -19.46 -18.01 -14.59
C ILE A 516 -18.01 -18.35 -14.23
N PRO A 517 -17.17 -17.36 -13.88
CA PRO A 517 -15.77 -17.61 -13.54
C PRO A 517 -15.64 -18.56 -12.35
N ASN A 518 -14.75 -19.54 -12.47
CA ASN A 518 -14.41 -20.51 -11.42
C ASN A 518 -13.07 -20.19 -10.72
N ILE A 519 -12.50 -19.03 -11.02
CA ILE A 519 -11.30 -18.49 -10.38
C ILE A 519 -11.66 -17.15 -9.75
N THR A 520 -10.91 -16.75 -8.73
CA THR A 520 -11.13 -15.47 -8.03
C THR A 520 -11.05 -14.29 -8.98
N GLN A 521 -12.00 -13.37 -8.84
CA GLN A 521 -12.14 -12.20 -9.71
C GLN A 521 -11.87 -10.90 -8.95
N ASP A 522 -11.40 -9.89 -9.68
CA ASP A 522 -11.71 -8.50 -9.40
C ASP A 522 -12.99 -8.14 -10.17
N ILE A 523 -14.01 -7.66 -9.47
CA ILE A 523 -15.32 -7.33 -10.07
C ILE A 523 -15.57 -5.83 -9.98
N ILE A 524 -15.83 -5.19 -11.12
CA ILE A 524 -16.28 -3.80 -11.20
C ILE A 524 -17.80 -3.75 -11.35
N GLY A 525 -18.46 -2.85 -10.65
CA GLY A 525 -19.90 -2.67 -10.81
C GLY A 525 -20.45 -1.49 -10.04
N VAL A 526 -21.71 -1.17 -10.28
CA VAL A 526 -22.42 -0.13 -9.51
C VAL A 526 -23.21 -0.80 -8.40
N ILE A 527 -23.17 -0.24 -7.19
CA ILE A 527 -23.91 -0.78 -6.06
C ILE A 527 -25.38 -0.38 -6.19
N GLY A 528 -26.28 -1.35 -6.09
CA GLY A 528 -27.70 -1.12 -5.89
C GLY A 528 -28.23 -1.83 -4.65
N ARG A 529 -29.55 -1.77 -4.45
CA ARG A 529 -30.20 -2.32 -3.26
C ARG A 529 -31.51 -2.99 -3.63
N PHE A 530 -31.78 -4.13 -3.02
CA PHE A 530 -33.03 -4.85 -3.15
C PHE A 530 -33.76 -4.88 -1.81
N VAL A 531 -34.99 -4.37 -1.83
CA VAL A 531 -35.93 -4.46 -0.71
C VAL A 531 -37.23 -5.07 -1.21
N ASN A 532 -37.59 -6.25 -0.69
CA ASN A 532 -38.84 -6.90 -1.09
C ASN A 532 -40.07 -6.20 -0.49
N ALA A 533 -41.26 -6.50 -1.02
CA ALA A 533 -42.51 -5.85 -0.61
C ALA A 533 -42.79 -5.89 0.90
N THR A 534 -42.37 -6.95 1.59
CA THR A 534 -42.54 -7.15 3.03
C THR A 534 -41.41 -6.54 3.89
N GLY A 535 -40.36 -6.01 3.27
CA GLY A 535 -39.16 -5.50 3.95
C GLY A 535 -38.27 -6.57 4.60
N SER A 536 -38.64 -7.85 4.49
CA SER A 536 -37.92 -8.98 5.12
C SER A 536 -36.60 -9.33 4.41
N ALA A 537 -36.45 -8.92 3.15
CA ALA A 537 -35.18 -8.94 2.45
C ALA A 537 -34.75 -7.49 2.21
N ASN A 538 -33.62 -7.09 2.78
CA ASN A 538 -32.97 -5.81 2.54
C ASN A 538 -31.47 -6.06 2.34
N LYS A 539 -31.03 -6.07 1.09
CA LYS A 539 -29.64 -6.41 0.73
C LYS A 539 -29.10 -5.50 -0.34
N THR A 540 -27.82 -5.18 -0.25
CA THR A 540 -27.06 -4.54 -1.32
C THR A 540 -26.55 -5.58 -2.31
N GLN A 541 -26.48 -5.18 -3.57
CA GLN A 541 -26.07 -6.04 -4.69
C GLN A 541 -25.22 -5.23 -5.65
N ILE A 542 -24.30 -5.89 -6.34
CA ILE A 542 -23.42 -5.27 -7.33
C ILE A 542 -24.01 -5.51 -8.71
N PHE A 543 -24.08 -4.47 -9.54
CA PHE A 543 -24.48 -4.54 -10.95
C PHE A 543 -23.25 -4.38 -11.85
N PRO A 544 -22.63 -5.48 -12.34
CA PRO A 544 -21.58 -5.41 -13.34
C PRO A 544 -22.15 -4.92 -14.67
N ARG A 545 -21.40 -4.11 -15.42
CA ARG A 545 -21.89 -3.39 -16.60
C ARG A 545 -21.61 -4.20 -17.86
N TYR A 546 -20.40 -4.77 -17.95
CA TYR A 546 -19.95 -5.56 -19.11
C TYR A 546 -19.14 -6.79 -18.70
N LEU A 547 -18.90 -7.71 -19.63
CA LEU A 547 -18.07 -8.89 -19.37
C LEU A 547 -16.64 -8.53 -18.92
N SER A 548 -16.08 -7.43 -19.43
CA SER A 548 -14.76 -6.92 -19.04
C SER A 548 -14.66 -6.37 -17.61
N ASP A 549 -15.80 -6.22 -16.92
CA ASP A 549 -15.82 -5.87 -15.49
C ASP A 549 -15.46 -7.08 -14.61
N PHE A 550 -15.36 -8.29 -15.18
CA PHE A 550 -14.79 -9.47 -14.53
C PHE A 550 -13.34 -9.63 -14.99
N GLN A 551 -12.41 -9.59 -14.05
CA GLN A 551 -10.99 -9.74 -14.30
C GLN A 551 -10.43 -10.78 -13.35
N GLU A 552 -9.52 -11.64 -13.82
CA GLU A 552 -8.80 -12.54 -12.92
C GLU A 552 -8.02 -11.71 -11.88
N SER A 553 -8.25 -12.00 -10.60
CA SER A 553 -7.55 -11.30 -9.52
C SER A 553 -6.08 -11.72 -9.50
N SER A 554 -5.17 -10.75 -9.37
CA SER A 554 -3.75 -11.03 -9.11
C SER A 554 -3.51 -11.65 -7.74
N VAL A 555 -4.51 -11.59 -6.85
CA VAL A 555 -4.51 -12.20 -5.51
C VAL A 555 -5.75 -13.10 -5.41
N PRO A 556 -5.64 -14.40 -5.71
CA PRO A 556 -6.77 -15.30 -5.62
C PRO A 556 -7.17 -15.51 -4.17
N CYS A 557 -8.45 -15.83 -3.96
CA CYS A 557 -8.90 -16.42 -2.74
C CYS A 557 -8.19 -17.75 -2.61
N LEU A 558 -7.73 -18.05 -1.40
CA LEU A 558 -7.26 -19.38 -1.09
C LEU A 558 -8.36 -20.40 -1.48
N PRO A 559 -7.97 -21.58 -1.99
CA PRO A 559 -8.94 -22.60 -2.38
C PRO A 559 -9.96 -22.78 -1.26
N SER A 560 -11.23 -22.68 -1.64
CA SER A 560 -12.35 -22.89 -0.72
C SER A 560 -12.26 -24.28 -0.10
N GLY A 561 -11.81 -24.34 1.15
CA GLY A 561 -11.96 -25.49 2.05
C GLY A 561 -10.88 -26.58 1.95
N GLY A 562 -9.83 -26.46 2.77
CA GLY A 562 -8.96 -27.58 3.14
C GLY A 562 -7.49 -27.20 3.29
N CYS A 563 -6.82 -27.81 4.26
CA CYS A 563 -5.38 -27.65 4.50
C CYS A 563 -4.49 -28.31 3.45
N GLY A 564 -4.94 -28.43 2.19
CA GLY A 564 -4.25 -29.16 1.15
C GLY A 564 -5.17 -29.82 0.13
N VAL A 565 -4.56 -30.62 -0.76
CA VAL A 565 -5.24 -31.37 -1.83
C VAL A 565 -4.94 -32.86 -1.72
N THR A 566 -5.83 -33.71 -2.20
CA THR A 566 -5.64 -35.18 -2.22
C THR A 566 -4.94 -35.71 -3.46
N SER A 567 -4.75 -34.86 -4.47
CA SER A 567 -4.12 -35.19 -5.74
C SER A 567 -3.36 -33.98 -6.27
N TYR A 568 -2.20 -34.23 -6.86
CA TYR A 568 -1.36 -33.21 -7.49
C TYR A 568 -1.14 -33.57 -8.96
N THR A 569 -0.89 -32.57 -9.80
CA THR A 569 -0.59 -32.77 -11.21
C THR A 569 0.60 -31.89 -11.58
N GLU A 570 1.70 -32.52 -11.99
CA GLU A 570 2.91 -31.88 -12.50
C GLU A 570 2.57 -30.93 -13.66
N ALA A 571 3.24 -29.77 -13.70
CA ALA A 571 3.16 -28.85 -14.82
C ALA A 571 4.41 -28.97 -15.69
N GLN A 572 4.27 -29.62 -16.85
CA GLN A 572 5.36 -29.98 -17.77
C GLN A 572 6.28 -28.81 -18.22
N ASP A 573 5.83 -27.56 -18.13
CA ASP A 573 6.60 -26.37 -18.52
C ASP A 573 7.08 -25.52 -17.33
N LYS A 574 6.97 -26.07 -16.11
CA LYS A 574 7.29 -25.43 -14.84
C LYS A 574 8.21 -26.32 -14.04
N LEU A 575 8.91 -25.71 -13.09
CA LEU A 575 9.71 -26.44 -12.11
C LEU A 575 8.83 -26.72 -10.89
N ASP A 576 8.66 -27.99 -10.54
CA ASP A 576 7.89 -28.44 -9.38
C ASP A 576 8.86 -28.85 -8.24
N VAL A 577 8.76 -28.18 -7.09
CA VAL A 577 9.63 -28.39 -5.92
C VAL A 577 8.83 -28.89 -4.72
N PHE A 578 9.24 -30.03 -4.20
CA PHE A 578 8.55 -30.82 -3.17
C PHE A 578 9.42 -30.95 -1.92
N ASN A 579 8.87 -30.75 -0.72
CA ASN A 579 9.52 -31.14 0.54
C ASN A 579 8.61 -32.00 1.43
N TRP A 580 9.18 -32.99 2.11
CA TRP A 580 8.42 -33.92 2.95
C TRP A 580 9.30 -34.66 3.96
N ASN A 581 8.86 -34.66 5.22
CA ASN A 581 9.40 -35.52 6.27
C ASN A 581 8.80 -36.93 6.16
N LEU A 582 9.67 -37.95 6.05
CA LEU A 582 9.27 -39.34 5.83
C LEU A 582 9.08 -40.16 7.11
N GLU A 583 9.19 -39.55 8.29
CA GLU A 583 9.03 -40.21 9.60
C GLU A 583 9.93 -41.44 9.76
N TRP A 584 11.22 -41.20 10.02
CA TRP A 584 12.23 -42.22 10.31
C TRP A 584 12.49 -43.32 9.27
N LEU A 585 12.05 -43.18 8.01
CA LEU A 585 12.13 -44.22 6.98
C LEU A 585 13.49 -44.98 6.94
N GLY A 586 13.43 -46.29 7.17
CA GLY A 586 14.59 -47.18 7.24
C GLY A 586 15.17 -47.38 8.64
N ASN A 587 14.46 -46.98 9.71
CA ASN A 587 14.83 -47.23 11.10
C ASN A 587 13.77 -48.06 11.81
N THR A 588 14.06 -49.34 12.05
CA THR A 588 13.10 -50.29 12.63
C THR A 588 12.67 -50.00 14.09
N GLY A 589 13.25 -49.01 14.75
CA GLY A 589 12.94 -48.64 16.13
C GLY A 589 11.98 -47.45 16.28
N PHE A 590 11.79 -46.65 15.23
CA PHE A 590 11.01 -45.40 15.24
C PHE A 590 10.15 -45.28 13.97
N GLY A 591 9.12 -44.45 13.99
CA GLY A 591 8.18 -44.33 12.88
C GLY A 591 7.24 -45.54 12.72
N PRO A 592 6.64 -45.72 11.53
CA PRO A 592 5.75 -46.85 11.23
C PRO A 592 6.43 -48.21 11.38
N THR A 593 5.75 -49.15 12.06
CA THR A 593 6.35 -50.47 12.41
C THR A 593 6.52 -51.42 11.22
N ASP A 594 5.79 -51.23 10.13
CA ASP A 594 5.92 -51.99 8.88
C ASP A 594 6.71 -51.17 7.85
N GLU A 595 8.03 -51.28 7.92
CA GLU A 595 8.98 -50.57 7.02
C GLU A 595 8.72 -50.85 5.53
N ALA A 596 8.29 -52.06 5.19
CA ALA A 596 8.02 -52.42 3.80
C ALA A 596 6.76 -51.70 3.29
N LEU A 597 5.72 -51.64 4.10
CA LEU A 597 4.51 -50.87 3.80
C LEU A 597 4.81 -49.37 3.74
N GLN A 598 5.56 -48.83 4.71
CA GLN A 598 5.96 -47.43 4.73
C GLN A 598 6.68 -47.03 3.45
N LEU A 599 7.72 -47.79 3.07
CA LEU A 599 8.48 -47.55 1.85
C LEU A 599 7.59 -47.56 0.60
N ASN A 600 6.70 -48.55 0.48
CA ASN A 600 5.79 -48.66 -0.67
C ASN A 600 4.81 -47.47 -0.73
N ASN A 601 4.32 -47.01 0.42
CA ASN A 601 3.47 -45.83 0.50
C ASN A 601 4.25 -44.57 0.12
N CYS A 602 5.48 -44.38 0.62
CA CYS A 602 6.35 -43.26 0.23
C CYS A 602 6.61 -43.26 -1.29
N ILE A 603 6.94 -44.40 -1.89
CA ILE A 603 7.10 -44.53 -3.36
C ILE A 603 5.81 -44.10 -4.07
N THR A 604 4.64 -44.52 -3.56
CA THR A 604 3.34 -44.14 -4.14
C THR A 604 3.12 -42.63 -4.10
N VAL A 605 3.41 -41.97 -2.97
CA VAL A 605 3.29 -40.51 -2.83
C VAL A 605 4.23 -39.77 -3.79
N LEU A 606 5.50 -40.17 -3.84
CA LEU A 606 6.48 -39.54 -4.74
C LEU A 606 6.10 -39.75 -6.21
N ASN A 607 5.67 -40.96 -6.58
CA ASN A 607 5.24 -41.29 -7.94
C ASN A 607 4.02 -40.48 -8.37
N ASN A 608 3.04 -40.27 -7.48
CA ASN A 608 1.85 -39.49 -7.77
C ASN A 608 2.14 -37.98 -7.87
N ALA A 609 3.11 -37.48 -7.09
CA ALA A 609 3.53 -36.09 -7.18
C ALA A 609 4.35 -35.82 -8.46
N HIS A 610 5.25 -36.74 -8.82
CA HIS A 610 6.15 -36.65 -9.97
C HIS A 610 6.82 -35.27 -10.12
N ALA A 611 7.34 -34.74 -9.01
CA ALA A 611 8.01 -33.45 -8.97
C ALA A 611 9.43 -33.54 -9.57
N ASP A 612 10.01 -32.37 -9.87
CA ASP A 612 11.35 -32.28 -10.45
C ASP A 612 12.44 -32.35 -9.39
N VAL A 613 12.16 -31.79 -8.20
CA VAL A 613 13.06 -31.76 -7.05
C VAL A 613 12.28 -32.17 -5.80
N TYR A 614 12.75 -33.21 -5.12
CA TYR A 614 12.27 -33.66 -3.82
C TYR A 614 13.33 -33.37 -2.75
N MET A 615 13.00 -32.58 -1.74
CA MET A 615 13.80 -32.32 -0.56
C MET A 615 13.21 -33.07 0.64
N LEU A 616 13.80 -34.20 0.98
CA LEU A 616 13.23 -35.18 1.91
C LEU A 616 13.94 -35.12 3.28
N GLN A 617 13.18 -35.24 4.35
CA GLN A 617 13.69 -35.31 5.73
C GLN A 617 13.48 -36.73 6.31
N GLU A 618 14.23 -37.04 7.37
CA GLU A 618 14.12 -38.28 8.16
C GLU A 618 14.46 -39.61 7.45
N ILE A 619 15.37 -39.56 6.49
CA ILE A 619 15.88 -40.79 5.85
C ILE A 619 16.99 -41.40 6.72
N CYS A 620 16.81 -42.64 7.16
CA CYS A 620 17.71 -43.31 8.10
C CYS A 620 18.59 -44.39 7.45
N SER A 621 18.19 -44.93 6.29
CA SER A 621 18.92 -45.96 5.54
C SER A 621 19.46 -45.42 4.21
N TYR A 622 20.78 -45.21 4.13
CA TYR A 622 21.47 -44.58 3.00
C TYR A 622 22.92 -45.09 2.84
N ASN A 623 23.35 -45.29 1.60
CA ASN A 623 24.73 -45.63 1.25
C ASN A 623 25.41 -44.46 0.53
N ALA A 624 26.31 -43.75 1.22
CA ALA A 624 27.00 -42.59 0.65
C ALA A 624 27.93 -42.91 -0.53
N ALA A 625 28.44 -44.13 -0.62
CA ALA A 625 29.30 -44.56 -1.72
C ALA A 625 28.50 -44.93 -2.97
N ASN A 626 27.22 -45.32 -2.80
CA ASN A 626 26.31 -45.63 -3.88
C ASN A 626 24.87 -45.21 -3.50
N PRO A 627 24.47 -43.95 -3.77
CA PRO A 627 23.14 -43.45 -3.42
C PRO A 627 21.98 -44.26 -4.02
N GLU A 628 22.21 -44.96 -5.13
CA GLU A 628 21.22 -45.79 -5.83
C GLU A 628 21.24 -47.27 -5.35
N ASP A 629 21.92 -47.56 -4.24
CA ASP A 629 21.94 -48.89 -3.62
C ASP A 629 20.55 -49.31 -3.12
N ASN A 630 19.90 -50.21 -3.87
CA ASN A 630 18.56 -50.72 -3.58
C ASN A 630 18.47 -51.64 -2.35
N THR A 631 19.57 -51.86 -1.62
CA THR A 631 19.51 -52.44 -0.27
C THR A 631 19.12 -51.40 0.79
N THR A 632 19.20 -50.11 0.47
CA THR A 632 18.84 -48.99 1.36
C THR A 632 17.46 -48.43 1.05
N SER A 633 16.78 -47.84 2.03
CA SER A 633 15.46 -47.24 1.81
C SER A 633 15.52 -46.08 0.81
N PHE A 634 16.58 -45.24 0.88
CA PHE A 634 16.77 -44.15 -0.09
C PHE A 634 16.95 -44.67 -1.53
N GLY A 635 17.81 -45.67 -1.73
CA GLY A 635 18.02 -46.25 -3.06
C GLY A 635 16.74 -46.88 -3.64
N LYS A 636 15.90 -47.48 -2.78
CA LYS A 636 14.58 -48.00 -3.20
C LYS A 636 13.57 -46.92 -3.57
N LEU A 637 13.62 -45.72 -2.98
CA LEU A 637 12.81 -44.59 -3.44
C LEU A 637 13.18 -44.18 -4.87
N ILE A 638 14.48 -44.10 -5.17
CA ILE A 638 15.00 -43.80 -6.52
C ILE A 638 14.63 -44.93 -7.50
N GLU A 639 14.79 -46.19 -7.11
CA GLU A 639 14.38 -47.35 -7.90
C GLU A 639 12.88 -47.32 -8.23
N GLY A 640 12.02 -47.00 -7.25
CA GLY A 640 10.58 -46.87 -7.43
C GLY A 640 10.19 -45.77 -8.42
N LEU A 641 10.79 -44.59 -8.31
CA LEU A 641 10.60 -43.48 -9.25
C LEU A 641 11.08 -43.84 -10.66
N ASN A 642 12.26 -44.45 -10.80
CA ASN A 642 12.80 -44.89 -12.08
C ASN A 642 12.00 -46.05 -12.71
N THR A 643 11.34 -46.86 -11.90
CA THR A 643 10.44 -47.90 -12.40
C THR A 643 9.15 -47.28 -12.97
N ALA A 644 8.60 -46.26 -12.31
CA ALA A 644 7.37 -45.60 -12.71
C ALA A 644 7.54 -44.65 -13.91
N HIS A 645 8.65 -43.91 -13.95
CA HIS A 645 8.84 -42.75 -14.85
C HIS A 645 10.00 -42.91 -15.84
N GLY A 646 10.51 -44.14 -15.98
CA GLY A 646 11.59 -44.48 -16.90
C GLY A 646 12.93 -44.72 -16.21
N ALA A 647 13.66 -45.72 -16.71
CA ALA A 647 14.95 -46.09 -16.16
C ALA A 647 15.93 -44.92 -16.26
N ASN A 648 16.69 -44.67 -15.18
CA ASN A 648 17.65 -43.57 -15.10
C ASN A 648 17.05 -42.16 -15.26
N THR A 649 15.78 -41.93 -14.91
CA THR A 649 15.16 -40.59 -14.91
C THR A 649 15.57 -39.75 -13.69
N TYR A 650 15.50 -40.35 -12.50
CA TYR A 650 15.80 -39.75 -11.20
C TYR A 650 17.14 -40.22 -10.64
N THR A 651 17.78 -39.36 -9.87
CA THR A 651 18.96 -39.66 -9.04
C THR A 651 18.93 -38.77 -7.78
N GLY A 652 19.84 -38.96 -6.83
CA GLY A 652 19.81 -38.19 -5.59
C GLY A 652 21.01 -38.44 -4.67
N GLU A 653 21.03 -37.72 -3.56
CA GLU A 653 22.02 -37.89 -2.49
C GLU A 653 21.50 -37.33 -1.15
N CYS A 654 22.12 -37.78 -0.06
CA CYS A 654 21.86 -37.28 1.29
C CYS A 654 23.02 -36.45 1.84
N SER A 655 22.71 -35.51 2.72
CA SER A 655 23.70 -34.76 3.50
C SER A 655 24.61 -35.70 4.30
N SER A 656 25.91 -35.39 4.33
CA SER A 656 26.88 -36.07 5.20
C SER A 656 26.78 -35.63 6.67
N ALA A 657 26.08 -34.54 6.96
CA ALA A 657 25.73 -34.11 8.31
C ALA A 657 24.31 -34.58 8.65
N TYR A 658 24.20 -35.41 9.68
CA TYR A 658 22.96 -36.09 10.06
C TYR A 658 22.86 -36.20 11.57
N SER A 659 21.73 -36.69 12.10
CA SER A 659 21.56 -36.77 13.55
C SER A 659 22.64 -37.61 14.19
N TYR A 660 23.35 -37.02 15.16
CA TYR A 660 24.45 -37.66 15.86
C TYR A 660 25.61 -38.06 14.93
N SER A 661 25.86 -37.32 13.83
CA SER A 661 27.06 -37.52 12.99
C SER A 661 28.32 -36.90 13.57
N TYR A 662 28.20 -35.97 14.52
CA TYR A 662 29.31 -35.24 15.15
C TYR A 662 29.58 -35.68 16.60
N ILE A 663 29.49 -36.98 16.86
CA ILE A 663 29.88 -37.61 18.13
C ILE A 663 30.90 -38.74 17.87
N ASP A 664 31.57 -39.23 18.91
CA ASP A 664 32.67 -40.22 18.78
C ASP A 664 32.26 -41.53 18.09
N SER A 665 31.00 -41.94 18.23
CA SER A 665 30.43 -43.10 17.56
C SER A 665 29.16 -42.68 16.82
N PRO A 666 29.27 -42.24 15.55
CA PRO A 666 28.13 -41.77 14.77
C PRO A 666 27.02 -42.82 14.66
N ASP A 667 25.77 -42.38 14.74
CA ASP A 667 24.61 -43.27 14.58
C ASP A 667 24.45 -43.67 13.10
N PRO A 668 24.60 -44.96 12.72
CA PRO A 668 24.41 -45.37 11.34
C PRO A 668 22.99 -45.11 10.81
N PHE A 669 21.99 -45.08 11.71
CA PHE A 669 20.57 -44.87 11.39
C PHE A 669 20.07 -43.46 11.76
N GLY A 670 20.99 -42.49 11.90
CA GLY A 670 20.62 -41.10 12.13
C GLY A 670 19.83 -40.51 10.96
N GLN A 671 18.87 -39.65 11.27
CA GLN A 671 18.01 -38.98 10.29
C GLN A 671 18.81 -38.02 9.38
N ARG A 672 18.57 -38.11 8.07
CA ARG A 672 19.23 -37.31 7.03
C ARG A 672 18.24 -36.40 6.31
N VAL A 673 18.76 -35.26 5.84
CA VAL A 673 18.11 -34.45 4.79
C VAL A 673 18.71 -34.85 3.45
N CYS A 674 17.87 -35.15 2.47
CA CYS A 674 18.28 -35.67 1.17
C CYS A 674 17.56 -34.97 0.03
N VAL A 675 18.17 -35.02 -1.16
CA VAL A 675 17.56 -34.54 -2.40
C VAL A 675 17.43 -35.67 -3.40
N ILE A 676 16.29 -35.78 -4.06
CA ILE A 676 16.09 -36.58 -5.29
C ILE A 676 15.67 -35.61 -6.38
N TYR A 677 16.21 -35.73 -7.59
CA TYR A 677 15.90 -34.82 -8.69
C TYR A 677 15.90 -35.51 -10.06
N LYS A 678 15.13 -34.93 -10.98
CA LYS A 678 14.99 -35.38 -12.37
C LYS A 678 16.19 -34.92 -13.19
N LYS A 679 16.99 -35.84 -13.72
CA LYS A 679 18.29 -35.52 -14.38
C LYS A 679 18.15 -34.70 -15.66
N GLU A 680 17.01 -34.78 -16.32
CA GLU A 680 16.76 -34.03 -17.56
C GLU A 680 16.53 -32.54 -17.30
N ILE A 681 16.02 -32.19 -16.11
CA ILE A 681 15.70 -30.81 -15.70
C ILE A 681 16.79 -30.24 -14.80
N VAL A 682 17.37 -31.07 -13.94
CA VAL A 682 18.24 -30.61 -12.84
C VAL A 682 19.65 -31.17 -13.01
N SER A 683 20.61 -30.26 -13.04
CA SER A 683 22.05 -30.56 -13.09
C SER A 683 22.71 -30.10 -11.79
N LYS A 684 23.26 -31.04 -11.01
CA LYS A 684 23.98 -30.71 -9.78
C LYS A 684 25.23 -29.89 -10.09
N ILE A 685 25.39 -28.75 -9.42
CA ILE A 685 26.63 -27.98 -9.40
C ILE A 685 27.46 -28.41 -8.18
N PHE A 686 26.88 -28.36 -6.98
CA PHE A 686 27.50 -28.92 -5.78
C PHE A 686 26.46 -29.20 -4.68
N SER A 687 26.85 -30.04 -3.72
CA SER A 687 26.10 -30.35 -2.50
C SER A 687 27.04 -30.37 -1.29
N ARG A 688 26.60 -29.91 -0.11
CA ARG A 688 27.35 -30.02 1.16
C ARG A 688 26.50 -29.65 2.37
N PRO A 689 26.88 -30.09 3.59
CA PRO A 689 26.42 -29.45 4.81
C PRO A 689 26.85 -27.98 4.88
N MET A 690 25.93 -27.08 5.25
CA MET A 690 26.27 -25.69 5.58
C MET A 690 26.76 -25.59 7.03
N LEU A 691 27.53 -24.55 7.34
CA LEU A 691 27.88 -24.17 8.72
C LEU A 691 28.77 -25.17 9.49
N ASP A 692 29.34 -26.19 8.85
CA ASP A 692 30.19 -27.19 9.52
C ASP A 692 31.43 -26.57 10.20
N SER A 693 31.98 -25.49 9.65
CA SER A 693 33.13 -24.79 10.22
C SER A 693 32.79 -23.67 11.20
N MET A 694 31.53 -23.54 11.65
CA MET A 694 31.11 -22.41 12.48
C MET A 694 31.64 -22.52 13.91
N ALA A 695 32.11 -21.39 14.47
CA ALA A 695 32.50 -21.30 15.87
C ALA A 695 31.24 -21.08 16.74
N LEU A 696 31.00 -21.96 17.71
CA LEU A 696 29.75 -22.06 18.46
C LEU A 696 29.90 -21.75 19.95
N ALA A 697 30.85 -20.90 20.32
CA ALA A 697 31.20 -20.60 21.72
C ALA A 697 30.00 -20.09 22.57
N SER A 698 28.95 -19.57 21.92
CA SER A 698 27.73 -19.03 22.55
C SER A 698 26.46 -19.86 22.27
N TYR A 699 26.58 -21.09 21.73
CA TYR A 699 25.39 -21.90 21.40
C TYR A 699 24.63 -22.33 22.67
N PRO A 700 23.33 -22.00 22.82
CA PRO A 700 22.57 -22.34 24.02
C PRO A 700 22.23 -23.84 24.08
N PRO A 701 22.17 -24.46 25.28
CA PRO A 701 22.67 -23.98 26.57
C PRO A 701 24.12 -24.39 26.88
N THR A 702 24.77 -25.19 26.02
CA THR A 702 26.02 -25.91 26.37
C THR A 702 27.26 -25.59 25.51
N GLY A 703 27.13 -24.83 24.41
CA GLY A 703 28.21 -24.57 23.46
C GLY A 703 28.65 -25.79 22.64
N ARG A 704 27.92 -26.91 22.70
CA ARG A 704 28.31 -28.18 22.05
C ARG A 704 27.91 -28.21 20.57
N LYS A 705 28.90 -28.35 19.69
CA LYS A 705 28.71 -28.51 18.24
C LYS A 705 27.78 -29.68 17.87
N SER A 706 27.80 -30.77 18.63
CA SER A 706 26.92 -31.93 18.39
C SER A 706 25.43 -31.65 18.63
N GLN A 707 25.09 -30.54 19.29
CA GLN A 707 23.70 -30.10 19.49
C GLN A 707 23.27 -29.04 18.49
N PHE A 708 24.18 -28.44 17.72
CA PHE A 708 23.85 -27.40 16.74
C PHE A 708 22.83 -27.93 15.72
N TRP A 709 21.78 -27.15 15.44
CA TRP A 709 20.59 -27.62 14.72
C TRP A 709 19.91 -28.83 15.39
N GLY A 710 19.41 -29.79 14.62
CA GLY A 710 18.76 -31.02 15.11
C GLY A 710 19.76 -32.11 15.48
N SER A 711 20.59 -31.89 16.51
CA SER A 711 21.63 -32.84 16.93
C SER A 711 22.71 -33.10 15.86
N GLY A 712 23.21 -32.04 15.22
CA GLY A 712 24.23 -32.15 14.17
C GLY A 712 23.69 -32.33 12.75
N ARG A 713 22.36 -32.37 12.58
CA ARG A 713 21.69 -32.23 11.26
C ARG A 713 21.80 -30.79 10.76
N LEU A 714 22.94 -30.45 10.15
CA LEU A 714 23.17 -29.12 9.59
C LEU A 714 22.31 -28.89 8.33
N PRO A 715 21.98 -27.64 7.97
CA PRO A 715 21.29 -27.33 6.72
C PRO A 715 22.00 -27.93 5.50
N PHE A 716 21.24 -28.57 4.62
CA PHE A 716 21.79 -29.22 3.43
C PHE A 716 21.78 -28.26 2.24
N GLN A 717 22.97 -27.85 1.81
CA GLN A 717 23.17 -27.01 0.64
C GLN A 717 23.15 -27.85 -0.63
N PHE A 718 22.28 -27.53 -1.58
CA PHE A 718 22.25 -28.13 -2.91
C PHE A 718 22.08 -27.04 -3.97
N MET A 719 23.13 -26.77 -4.75
CA MET A 719 23.06 -25.79 -5.84
C MET A 719 22.96 -26.51 -7.18
N ALA A 720 21.97 -26.13 -7.98
CA ALA A 720 21.68 -26.81 -9.23
C ALA A 720 21.38 -25.84 -10.37
N GLY A 721 21.81 -26.23 -11.58
CA GLY A 721 21.33 -25.64 -12.83
C GLY A 721 20.00 -26.28 -13.23
N ILE A 722 19.03 -25.45 -13.58
CA ILE A 722 17.70 -25.88 -14.05
C ILE A 722 17.61 -25.64 -15.56
N ASP A 723 17.09 -26.59 -16.32
CA ASP A 723 16.81 -26.47 -17.76
C ASP A 723 15.47 -27.15 -18.10
N ILE A 724 14.43 -26.35 -18.39
CA ILE A 724 13.13 -26.87 -18.85
C ILE A 724 12.87 -26.33 -20.24
N GLY A 725 13.01 -27.18 -21.27
CA GLY A 725 12.79 -26.79 -22.66
C GLY A 725 13.70 -25.65 -23.14
N GLY A 726 14.95 -25.59 -22.66
CA GLY A 726 15.94 -24.57 -23.01
C GLY A 726 15.89 -23.30 -22.14
N LYS A 727 14.94 -23.24 -21.20
CA LYS A 727 14.81 -22.16 -20.22
C LYS A 727 15.71 -22.47 -19.03
N LYS A 728 16.80 -21.72 -18.89
CA LYS A 728 17.86 -21.99 -17.93
C LYS A 728 17.83 -21.09 -16.71
N ASP A 729 18.20 -21.63 -15.56
CA ASP A 729 18.42 -20.88 -14.31
C ASP A 729 19.40 -21.60 -13.39
N THR A 730 19.79 -20.96 -12.27
CA THR A 730 20.59 -21.59 -11.22
C THR A 730 20.04 -21.23 -9.85
N ILE A 731 19.60 -22.26 -9.12
CA ILE A 731 18.90 -22.15 -7.85
C ILE A 731 19.75 -22.79 -6.75
N LEU A 732 19.81 -22.12 -5.60
CA LEU A 732 20.34 -22.67 -4.36
C LEU A 732 19.19 -23.20 -3.50
N PHE A 733 19.13 -24.50 -3.28
CA PHE A 733 18.22 -25.13 -2.33
C PHE A 733 18.94 -25.33 -0.98
N VAL A 734 18.26 -25.00 0.11
CA VAL A 734 18.72 -25.16 1.48
C VAL A 734 17.71 -26.01 2.23
N GLY A 735 17.95 -27.32 2.24
CA GLY A 735 17.09 -28.31 2.91
C GLY A 735 17.26 -28.28 4.42
N LEU A 736 16.16 -28.18 5.16
CA LEU A 736 16.16 -28.12 6.62
C LEU A 736 15.43 -29.32 7.25
N HIS A 737 15.95 -29.73 8.41
CA HIS A 737 15.20 -30.46 9.43
C HIS A 737 15.66 -29.93 10.80
N ALA A 738 14.94 -28.94 11.32
CA ALA A 738 15.36 -28.16 12.47
C ALA A 738 15.23 -28.92 13.81
N LYS A 739 15.58 -28.23 14.91
CA LYS A 739 15.40 -28.75 16.27
C LYS A 739 13.92 -28.78 16.62
N SER A 740 13.37 -29.95 16.89
CA SER A 740 11.99 -30.14 17.36
C SER A 740 11.78 -29.74 18.82
N GLY A 741 10.53 -29.74 19.29
CA GLY A 741 10.18 -29.52 20.70
C GLY A 741 9.72 -28.09 21.00
N SER A 742 8.89 -27.96 22.04
CA SER A 742 8.20 -26.73 22.41
C SER A 742 8.68 -26.15 23.74
N ALA A 743 9.82 -26.62 24.29
CA ALA A 743 10.40 -26.04 25.49
C ALA A 743 11.15 -24.74 25.18
N ALA A 744 11.38 -23.92 26.21
CA ALA A 744 12.12 -22.66 26.05
C ALA A 744 13.54 -22.87 25.51
N GLU A 745 14.22 -23.96 25.91
CA GLU A 745 15.55 -24.30 25.38
C GLU A 745 15.49 -24.65 23.88
N ASP A 746 14.43 -25.34 23.44
CA ASP A 746 14.25 -25.71 22.04
C ASP A 746 14.07 -24.45 21.18
N TYR A 747 13.26 -23.51 21.66
CA TYR A 747 13.05 -22.20 21.03
C TYR A 747 14.35 -21.40 20.91
N GLU A 748 15.12 -21.25 22.00
CA GLU A 748 16.37 -20.48 21.96
C GLU A 748 17.42 -21.10 21.04
N ARG A 749 17.46 -22.43 20.95
CA ARG A 749 18.32 -23.15 20.01
C ARG A 749 17.90 -22.92 18.56
N ARG A 750 16.61 -23.13 18.23
CA ARG A 750 16.08 -22.83 16.89
C ARG A 750 16.34 -21.38 16.49
N LYS A 751 16.05 -20.42 17.38
CA LYS A 751 16.29 -18.99 17.15
C LYS A 751 17.75 -18.70 16.82
N PHE A 752 18.69 -19.29 17.57
CA PHE A 752 20.13 -19.14 17.28
C PHE A 752 20.50 -19.77 15.93
N ASP A 753 20.08 -21.01 15.70
CA ASP A 753 20.35 -21.79 14.49
C ASP A 753 19.90 -21.03 13.21
N VAL A 754 18.66 -20.54 13.24
CA VAL A 754 18.04 -19.81 12.13
C VAL A 754 18.68 -18.45 11.90
N LYS A 755 19.06 -17.74 12.96
CA LYS A 755 19.77 -16.45 12.85
C LYS A 755 21.14 -16.62 12.18
N VAL A 756 21.89 -17.65 12.55
CA VAL A 756 23.19 -17.96 11.92
C VAL A 756 23.01 -18.29 10.44
N LEU A 757 21.97 -19.07 10.09
CA LEU A 757 21.66 -19.37 8.69
C LEU A 757 21.33 -18.09 7.92
N TYR A 758 20.41 -17.27 8.43
CA TYR A 758 20.04 -16.00 7.81
C TYR A 758 21.26 -15.11 7.55
N ASP A 759 22.08 -14.85 8.56
CA ASP A 759 23.28 -14.02 8.43
C ASP A 759 24.26 -14.59 7.38
N THR A 760 24.39 -15.91 7.32
CA THR A 760 25.25 -16.60 6.36
C THR A 760 24.73 -16.45 4.93
N LEU A 761 23.41 -16.60 4.73
CA LEU A 761 22.78 -16.44 3.42
C LEU A 761 22.91 -15.00 2.92
N GLN A 762 22.68 -14.02 3.80
CA GLN A 762 22.86 -12.61 3.47
C GLN A 762 24.33 -12.28 3.14
N ALA A 763 25.30 -12.87 3.83
CA ALA A 763 26.71 -12.59 3.61
C ALA A 763 27.28 -13.27 2.36
N GLN A 764 26.93 -14.55 2.13
CA GLN A 764 27.57 -15.37 1.10
C GLN A 764 26.77 -15.46 -0.19
N TYR A 765 25.44 -15.29 -0.12
CA TYR A 765 24.52 -15.48 -1.24
C TYR A 765 23.55 -14.29 -1.43
N PRO A 766 23.99 -13.03 -1.33
CA PRO A 766 23.09 -11.86 -1.24
C PRO A 766 22.26 -11.59 -2.50
N SER A 767 22.57 -12.23 -3.64
CA SER A 767 21.88 -12.03 -4.94
C SER A 767 21.51 -13.36 -5.60
N ARG A 768 21.61 -14.47 -4.85
CA ARG A 768 21.38 -15.80 -5.37
C ARG A 768 19.93 -16.16 -5.11
N LYS A 769 19.25 -16.60 -6.16
CA LYS A 769 17.95 -17.27 -6.07
C LYS A 769 18.06 -18.47 -5.12
N THR A 770 17.53 -18.29 -3.92
CA THR A 770 17.72 -19.19 -2.77
C THR A 770 16.38 -19.60 -2.19
N MET A 771 16.19 -20.91 -2.01
CA MET A 771 14.99 -21.49 -1.43
C MET A 771 15.38 -22.24 -0.15
N VAL A 772 14.81 -21.82 0.98
CA VAL A 772 14.90 -22.53 2.26
C VAL A 772 13.63 -23.36 2.40
N LEU A 773 13.77 -24.68 2.58
CA LEU A 773 12.61 -25.59 2.57
C LEU A 773 12.84 -26.83 3.43
N GLY A 774 11.77 -27.40 3.96
CA GLY A 774 11.80 -28.66 4.71
C GLY A 774 10.94 -28.60 5.96
N ASP A 775 11.30 -29.41 6.95
CA ASP A 775 10.69 -29.39 8.28
C ASP A 775 11.41 -28.34 9.14
N LEU A 776 10.76 -27.19 9.32
CA LEU A 776 11.28 -26.06 10.07
C LEU A 776 11.10 -26.24 11.58
N ASN A 777 10.27 -27.21 12.01
CA ASN A 777 9.88 -27.46 13.41
C ASN A 777 9.43 -26.18 14.16
N ASP A 778 8.86 -25.22 13.45
CA ASP A 778 8.30 -23.98 13.98
C ASP A 778 7.32 -23.42 12.95
N ASP A 779 6.26 -22.76 13.40
CA ASP A 779 5.31 -22.09 12.53
C ASP A 779 5.77 -20.65 12.23
N LEU A 780 5.28 -20.05 11.15
CA LEU A 780 5.67 -18.72 10.68
C LEU A 780 4.86 -17.59 11.33
N ASP A 781 3.62 -17.83 11.72
CA ASP A 781 2.77 -16.84 12.39
C ASP A 781 3.07 -16.75 13.90
N GLN A 782 3.32 -17.88 14.55
CA GLN A 782 3.68 -17.99 15.96
C GLN A 782 4.61 -19.18 16.18
N SER A 783 5.62 -19.06 17.04
CA SER A 783 6.45 -20.22 17.36
C SER A 783 5.64 -21.29 18.08
N ILE A 784 5.97 -22.56 17.82
CA ILE A 784 5.42 -23.73 18.54
C ILE A 784 5.85 -23.77 20.03
N TYR A 785 6.66 -22.81 20.47
CA TYR A 785 7.00 -22.61 21.87
C TYR A 785 5.76 -22.27 22.71
N VAL A 786 5.50 -23.04 23.76
CA VAL A 786 4.33 -22.88 24.64
C VAL A 786 4.25 -21.52 25.35
N GLY A 787 5.34 -20.75 25.39
CA GLY A 787 5.36 -19.42 26.00
C GLY A 787 4.82 -18.29 25.12
N GLY A 788 4.34 -18.58 23.90
CA GLY A 788 3.64 -17.62 23.03
C GLY A 788 4.55 -16.50 22.53
N HIS A 789 5.51 -16.83 21.66
CA HIS A 789 6.50 -15.90 21.11
C HIS A 789 6.41 -15.85 19.58
N ALA A 790 7.02 -14.82 18.99
CA ALA A 790 7.21 -14.75 17.53
C ALA A 790 7.97 -15.98 17.01
N SER A 791 7.76 -16.32 15.73
CA SER A 791 8.47 -17.40 15.05
C SER A 791 9.99 -17.24 15.18
N THR A 792 10.70 -18.36 15.35
CA THR A 792 12.18 -18.38 15.28
C THR A 792 12.71 -18.02 13.90
N TYR A 793 11.84 -18.03 12.87
CA TYR A 793 12.12 -17.56 11.52
C TYR A 793 11.85 -16.07 11.32
N ALA A 794 11.58 -15.30 12.38
CA ALA A 794 11.46 -13.84 12.35
C ALA A 794 12.50 -13.12 11.45
N PRO A 795 13.78 -13.54 11.35
CA PRO A 795 14.71 -12.90 10.42
C PRO A 795 14.32 -12.99 8.95
N PHE A 796 13.65 -14.07 8.54
CA PHE A 796 13.12 -14.23 7.20
C PHE A 796 11.77 -13.53 7.01
N LEU A 797 11.03 -13.26 8.09
CA LEU A 797 9.68 -12.72 8.02
C LEU A 797 9.64 -11.20 8.19
N HIS A 798 10.57 -10.64 8.97
CA HIS A 798 10.48 -9.26 9.46
C HIS A 798 11.78 -8.46 9.30
N GLN A 799 11.66 -7.14 9.12
CA GLN A 799 12.82 -6.22 9.10
C GLN A 799 13.54 -6.10 10.44
N ASN A 800 12.83 -6.37 11.54
CA ASN A 800 13.36 -6.32 12.90
C ASN A 800 13.49 -7.75 13.47
N PRO A 801 14.51 -8.52 13.04
CA PRO A 801 14.68 -9.96 13.33
C PRO A 801 14.83 -10.31 14.82
N SER A 802 15.11 -9.31 15.66
CA SER A 802 15.45 -9.48 17.07
C SER A 802 14.23 -9.43 18.00
N ASP A 803 13.07 -9.05 17.48
CA ASP A 803 11.85 -8.91 18.26
C ASP A 803 11.26 -10.29 18.62
N THR A 804 10.82 -10.44 19.86
CA THR A 804 10.18 -11.68 20.35
C THR A 804 8.66 -11.54 20.48
N LEU A 805 8.12 -10.34 20.24
CA LEU A 805 6.70 -10.02 20.35
C LEU A 805 5.97 -10.25 19.02
N LEU A 806 4.82 -10.91 19.09
CA LEU A 806 3.98 -11.25 17.92
C LEU A 806 3.43 -10.03 17.15
N ASN A 807 3.46 -8.83 17.73
CA ASN A 807 2.79 -7.63 17.20
C ASN A 807 3.74 -6.62 16.51
N SER A 808 5.02 -6.96 16.34
CA SER A 808 6.03 -6.08 15.74
C SER A 808 6.40 -6.57 14.34
N VAL A 809 5.62 -6.19 13.33
CA VAL A 809 5.70 -6.83 12.00
C VAL A 809 5.77 -5.81 10.88
N ARG A 810 6.99 -5.49 10.44
CA ARG A 810 7.21 -4.99 9.06
C ARG A 810 7.76 -6.16 8.23
N PRO A 811 7.09 -6.57 7.14
CA PRO A 811 7.56 -7.68 6.30
C PRO A 811 8.99 -7.46 5.80
N ASN A 812 9.81 -8.51 5.83
CA ASN A 812 11.15 -8.49 5.25
C ASN A 812 11.03 -8.38 3.71
N PRO A 813 11.57 -7.32 3.06
CA PRO A 813 11.41 -7.15 1.61
C PRO A 813 12.31 -8.08 0.77
N PHE A 814 13.20 -8.85 1.41
CA PHE A 814 14.18 -9.72 0.76
C PHE A 814 13.81 -11.20 0.79
N TRP A 815 12.79 -11.58 1.56
CA TRP A 815 12.40 -12.97 1.76
C TRP A 815 10.87 -13.11 1.72
N PHE A 816 10.41 -14.17 1.08
CA PHE A 816 9.01 -14.44 0.75
C PHE A 816 8.62 -15.83 1.25
N PRO A 817 8.01 -15.92 2.45
CA PRO A 817 7.53 -17.19 3.01
C PRO A 817 6.26 -17.63 2.29
N VAL A 818 6.39 -18.39 1.20
CA VAL A 818 5.24 -18.71 0.34
C VAL A 818 4.22 -19.64 1.00
N THR A 819 4.60 -20.33 2.07
CA THR A 819 3.76 -21.25 2.85
C THR A 819 3.13 -20.63 4.11
N ASP A 820 3.43 -19.37 4.44
CA ASP A 820 2.81 -18.63 5.56
C ASP A 820 1.27 -18.56 5.45
N VAL A 821 0.79 -18.72 4.23
CA VAL A 821 -0.62 -18.86 3.90
C VAL A 821 -1.31 -20.02 4.63
N PHE A 822 -0.59 -21.10 4.96
CA PHE A 822 -1.14 -22.23 5.71
C PHE A 822 -1.15 -21.97 7.21
N SER A 823 -0.10 -21.32 7.74
CA SER A 823 -0.02 -20.80 9.11
C SER A 823 -1.19 -19.88 9.43
N SER A 824 -1.38 -18.87 8.56
CA SER A 824 -2.40 -17.83 8.70
C SER A 824 -3.84 -18.34 8.75
N ILE A 825 -4.10 -19.56 8.25
CA ILE A 825 -5.41 -20.20 8.26
C ILE A 825 -5.52 -21.34 9.28
N GLY A 826 -4.50 -21.54 10.13
CA GLY A 826 -4.46 -22.55 11.18
C GLY A 826 -4.39 -23.98 10.65
N CYS A 827 -3.65 -24.21 9.55
CA CYS A 827 -3.49 -25.53 8.98
C CYS A 827 -2.33 -26.31 9.59
N ALA A 828 -2.57 -27.57 9.90
CA ALA A 828 -1.52 -28.49 10.34
C ALA A 828 -0.75 -29.06 9.15
N SER A 829 0.59 -29.06 9.15
CA SER A 829 1.34 -29.85 8.16
C SER A 829 1.55 -31.31 8.61
N THR A 830 1.08 -31.67 9.81
CA THR A 830 1.15 -33.03 10.35
C THR A 830 -0.24 -33.61 10.62
N GLY A 831 -0.31 -34.91 10.93
CA GLY A 831 -1.52 -35.61 11.34
C GLY A 831 -1.87 -35.44 12.83
N THR A 832 -0.93 -34.94 13.65
CA THR A 832 -1.03 -34.98 15.12
C THR A 832 -0.77 -33.63 15.79
N PHE A 833 0.00 -32.74 15.16
CA PHE A 833 0.32 -31.39 15.62
C PHE A 833 -0.48 -30.35 14.84
N SER A 834 -1.01 -29.32 15.50
CA SER A 834 -2.00 -28.39 14.93
C SER A 834 -1.45 -27.37 13.95
N ASP A 835 -0.15 -27.10 14.02
CA ASP A 835 0.48 -25.96 13.32
C ASP A 835 1.13 -26.42 12.02
N TYR A 836 1.37 -25.48 11.10
CA TYR A 836 2.11 -25.78 9.88
C TYR A 836 3.59 -25.64 10.21
N ILE A 837 4.40 -26.66 9.93
CA ILE A 837 5.85 -26.63 10.22
C ILE A 837 6.71 -27.04 9.00
N ASP A 838 6.08 -27.48 7.91
CA ASP A 838 6.76 -27.95 6.69
C ASP A 838 6.81 -26.85 5.60
N HIS A 839 7.60 -25.81 5.83
CA HIS A 839 7.55 -24.57 5.04
C HIS A 839 8.52 -24.48 3.86
N GLN A 840 8.25 -23.49 3.01
CA GLN A 840 9.11 -23.01 1.94
C GLN A 840 9.23 -21.48 2.02
N ILE A 841 10.46 -20.97 2.09
CA ILE A 841 10.80 -19.55 2.15
C ILE A 841 11.74 -19.23 0.99
N LEU A 842 11.36 -18.25 0.18
CA LEU A 842 12.08 -17.88 -1.05
C LEU A 842 12.79 -16.54 -0.88
N SER A 843 13.97 -16.39 -1.49
CA SER A 843 14.59 -15.08 -1.63
C SER A 843 13.84 -14.20 -2.66
N ASP A 844 14.03 -12.89 -2.61
CA ASP A 844 13.35 -11.94 -3.49
C ASP A 844 13.69 -12.09 -4.98
N GLU A 845 14.77 -12.80 -5.32
CA GLU A 845 15.12 -13.11 -6.70
C GLU A 845 14.18 -14.12 -7.36
N PHE A 846 13.36 -14.83 -6.59
CA PHE A 846 12.24 -15.62 -7.13
C PHE A 846 11.04 -14.75 -7.53
N MET A 847 11.07 -13.44 -7.29
CA MET A 847 10.05 -12.49 -7.72
C MET A 847 10.46 -11.80 -9.03
N ASN A 848 9.63 -10.88 -9.56
CA ASN A 848 9.79 -10.24 -10.88
C ASN A 848 11.06 -9.34 -11.04
N LYS A 849 12.10 -9.55 -10.24
CA LYS A 849 13.37 -8.81 -10.24
C LYS A 849 14.42 -9.42 -11.20
N HIS A 850 14.43 -10.74 -11.40
CA HIS A 850 15.42 -11.43 -12.24
C HIS A 850 14.78 -12.32 -13.30
N SER A 851 15.43 -12.45 -14.46
CA SER A 851 15.09 -13.50 -15.43
C SER A 851 15.40 -14.88 -14.84
N GLY A 852 14.63 -15.90 -15.26
CA GLY A 852 14.74 -17.27 -14.76
C GLY A 852 13.42 -17.80 -14.22
N PHE A 853 13.45 -18.91 -13.50
CA PHE A 853 12.27 -19.48 -12.84
C PHE A 853 11.86 -18.61 -11.64
N LYS A 854 10.68 -18.00 -11.72
CA LYS A 854 10.07 -17.25 -10.63
C LYS A 854 8.98 -18.09 -9.98
N TYR A 855 8.65 -17.78 -8.74
CA TYR A 855 7.54 -18.44 -8.06
C TYR A 855 6.23 -18.22 -8.83
N LYS A 856 5.53 -19.30 -9.17
CA LYS A 856 4.16 -19.22 -9.69
C LYS A 856 3.27 -18.90 -8.50
N THR A 857 2.75 -17.68 -8.46
CA THR A 857 1.94 -17.21 -7.33
C THR A 857 0.76 -18.17 -7.07
N ASN A 858 0.57 -18.53 -5.80
CA ASN A 858 -0.49 -19.43 -5.31
C ASN A 858 -0.37 -20.88 -5.81
N SER A 859 0.84 -21.29 -6.13
CA SER A 859 1.10 -22.68 -6.51
C SER A 859 1.46 -23.57 -5.33
N VAL A 860 1.72 -23.00 -4.15
CA VAL A 860 1.96 -23.79 -2.94
C VAL A 860 0.75 -24.66 -2.61
N THR A 861 1.01 -25.89 -2.19
CA THR A 861 -0.02 -26.86 -1.87
C THR A 861 0.52 -27.85 -0.85
N SER A 862 -0.26 -28.11 0.20
CA SER A 862 -0.04 -29.27 1.08
C SER A 862 -0.66 -30.52 0.45
N TYR A 863 0.14 -31.52 0.13
CA TYR A 863 -0.31 -32.74 -0.54
C TYR A 863 -0.67 -33.83 0.49
N ARG A 864 -1.95 -34.25 0.47
CA ARG A 864 -2.58 -35.16 1.43
C ARG A 864 -3.10 -36.42 0.74
N PRO A 865 -2.22 -37.38 0.43
CA PRO A 865 -2.57 -38.55 -0.38
C PRO A 865 -3.63 -39.43 0.30
N ILE A 866 -4.48 -40.08 -0.51
CA ILE A 866 -5.48 -41.03 -0.01
C ILE A 866 -4.80 -42.38 0.23
N ILE A 867 -4.25 -42.56 1.42
CA ILE A 867 -3.64 -43.81 1.87
C ILE A 867 -4.32 -44.24 3.17
N ALA A 868 -4.74 -45.51 3.24
CA ALA A 868 -5.40 -46.04 4.42
C ALA A 868 -4.44 -46.03 5.62
N ASN A 869 -4.89 -45.46 6.74
CA ASN A 869 -4.08 -45.31 7.95
C ASN A 869 -2.74 -44.57 7.71
N TYR A 870 -2.75 -43.53 6.85
CA TYR A 870 -1.56 -42.77 6.46
C TYR A 870 -0.59 -42.47 7.62
N GLY A 871 -1.09 -41.83 8.68
CA GLY A 871 -0.28 -41.41 9.83
C GLY A 871 0.34 -42.54 10.67
N SER A 872 -0.03 -43.80 10.45
CA SER A 872 0.59 -44.94 11.13
C SER A 872 1.26 -45.93 10.19
N THR A 873 1.24 -45.65 8.88
CA THR A 873 1.74 -46.56 7.84
C THR A 873 2.61 -45.87 6.80
N THR A 874 2.79 -44.55 6.87
CA THR A 874 3.49 -43.75 5.86
C THR A 874 4.35 -42.66 6.49
N SER A 875 3.71 -41.62 7.03
CA SER A 875 4.35 -40.48 7.69
C SER A 875 3.30 -39.73 8.50
N ASP A 876 3.68 -39.13 9.62
CA ASP A 876 2.87 -38.17 10.35
C ASP A 876 2.91 -36.76 9.75
N HIS A 877 3.75 -36.49 8.74
CA HIS A 877 3.79 -35.24 7.99
C HIS A 877 3.10 -35.34 6.62
N TYR A 878 2.58 -34.23 6.13
CA TYR A 878 2.11 -34.05 4.76
C TYR A 878 3.13 -33.25 3.95
N ALA A 879 3.26 -33.57 2.66
CA ALA A 879 4.24 -32.91 1.81
C ALA A 879 3.81 -31.48 1.44
N THR A 880 4.77 -30.60 1.19
CA THR A 880 4.55 -29.26 0.64
C THR A 880 5.14 -29.20 -0.77
N ILE A 881 4.35 -28.72 -1.73
CA ILE A 881 4.73 -28.61 -3.14
C ILE A 881 4.52 -27.17 -3.61
N SER A 882 5.44 -26.64 -4.41
CA SER A 882 5.27 -25.37 -5.14
C SER A 882 5.73 -25.48 -6.58
N GLN A 883 5.25 -24.56 -7.42
CA GLN A 883 5.59 -24.50 -8.84
C GLN A 883 6.30 -23.19 -9.18
N PHE A 884 7.20 -23.23 -10.15
CA PHE A 884 7.94 -22.07 -10.63
C PHE A 884 7.85 -21.97 -12.15
N GLU A 885 7.47 -20.80 -12.65
CA GLU A 885 7.34 -20.54 -14.08
C GLU A 885 8.52 -19.71 -14.59
N TYR A 886 8.92 -19.93 -15.83
CA TYR A 886 10.00 -19.15 -16.41
C TYR A 886 9.54 -17.73 -16.76
N TYR A 887 10.28 -16.74 -16.27
CA TYR A 887 10.10 -15.33 -16.54
C TYR A 887 11.33 -14.79 -17.26
N LEU A 888 11.10 -14.17 -18.42
CA LEU A 888 12.11 -13.38 -19.10
C LEU A 888 11.85 -11.91 -18.77
N ARG A 889 12.72 -11.29 -17.97
CA ARG A 889 12.63 -9.87 -17.70
C ARG A 889 12.77 -9.11 -19.03
N PRO A 890 11.81 -8.24 -19.41
CA PRO A 890 11.94 -7.44 -20.61
C PRO A 890 13.20 -6.57 -20.50
N VAL A 891 14.10 -6.70 -21.48
CA VAL A 891 15.18 -5.73 -21.64
C VAL A 891 14.52 -4.42 -22.02
N LEU A 892 14.50 -3.45 -21.11
CA LEU A 892 14.06 -2.11 -21.46
C LEU A 892 14.97 -1.61 -22.60
N SER A 893 14.35 -1.15 -23.69
CA SER A 893 15.05 -0.53 -24.82
C SER A 893 16.00 0.56 -24.29
N PRO A 894 17.19 0.73 -24.88
CA PRO A 894 18.18 1.65 -24.35
C PRO A 894 17.57 3.05 -24.26
N CYS A 895 17.50 3.60 -23.05
CA CYS A 895 17.16 4.99 -22.83
C CYS A 895 18.07 5.85 -23.73
N SER A 896 17.49 6.80 -24.46
CA SER A 896 18.23 7.82 -25.20
C SER A 896 19.24 8.49 -24.27
N ASN A 897 20.52 8.52 -24.67
CA ASN A 897 21.66 9.08 -23.94
C ASN A 897 21.31 10.38 -23.17
N LEU A 898 21.13 10.28 -21.86
CA LEU A 898 20.89 11.44 -20.98
C LEU A 898 22.21 12.06 -20.45
N ILE A 899 23.35 11.49 -20.82
CA ILE A 899 24.67 11.95 -20.39
C ILE A 899 25.63 11.95 -21.58
N THR A 900 26.30 13.09 -21.80
CA THR A 900 27.46 13.24 -22.68
C THR A 900 28.61 13.75 -21.81
N LEU A 901 29.76 13.07 -21.85
CA LEU A 901 30.95 13.40 -21.08
C LEU A 901 31.85 14.34 -21.91
N GLU A 902 32.19 15.51 -21.36
CA GLU A 902 33.24 16.38 -21.90
C GLU A 902 34.46 16.33 -20.96
N SER A 903 35.64 16.09 -21.53
CA SER A 903 36.92 15.94 -20.81
C SER A 903 37.61 17.29 -20.60
N PRO A 904 38.20 17.55 -19.41
CA PRO A 904 39.66 17.37 -19.31
C PRO A 904 40.17 16.83 -17.94
N THR A 905 41.08 15.85 -18.04
CA THR A 905 42.22 15.50 -17.15
C THR A 905 42.06 15.50 -15.62
N ASP A 906 41.78 14.33 -15.04
CA ASP A 906 42.33 13.89 -13.75
C ASP A 906 42.65 12.37 -13.87
N ASP A 907 43.87 11.97 -13.50
CA ASP A 907 44.38 10.59 -13.59
C ASP A 907 44.68 10.06 -12.18
N TYR A 908 43.85 9.12 -11.71
CA TYR A 908 43.97 8.47 -10.40
C TYR A 908 44.58 7.05 -10.51
N LEU A 909 45.66 6.89 -11.28
CA LEU A 909 46.48 5.68 -11.25
C LEU A 909 47.01 5.42 -9.82
N ASN A 910 46.42 4.42 -9.15
CA ASN A 910 46.87 3.75 -7.92
C ASN A 910 46.40 4.27 -6.53
N GLN A 911 45.12 4.61 -6.35
CA GLN A 911 44.54 4.72 -4.99
C GLN A 911 43.23 3.94 -4.81
N THR A 912 43.02 3.37 -3.62
CA THR A 912 41.72 2.94 -3.08
C THR A 912 41.21 4.02 -2.12
N GLY A 913 40.03 4.59 -2.38
CA GLY A 913 39.39 5.59 -1.51
C GLY A 913 38.10 6.18 -2.11
N ASP A 914 37.29 6.80 -1.26
CA ASP A 914 36.02 7.45 -1.60
C ASP A 914 36.24 8.81 -2.30
N VAL A 915 35.48 9.10 -3.35
CA VAL A 915 35.54 10.40 -4.07
C VAL A 915 34.17 11.09 -4.05
N PHE A 916 34.13 12.35 -3.63
CA PHE A 916 32.90 13.17 -3.64
C PHE A 916 32.69 13.81 -5.01
N ALA A 917 31.54 13.57 -5.62
CA ALA A 917 31.19 14.20 -6.89
C ALA A 917 30.79 15.67 -6.70
N SER A 918 31.12 16.53 -7.67
CA SER A 918 30.74 17.94 -7.64
C SER A 918 29.43 18.20 -8.41
N LYS A 919 28.68 19.23 -7.98
CA LYS A 919 27.43 19.67 -8.62
C LYS A 919 27.69 20.94 -9.42
N VAL A 920 27.38 20.94 -10.71
CA VAL A 920 27.34 22.14 -11.55
C VAL A 920 25.99 22.19 -12.27
N ASN A 921 25.21 23.26 -12.07
CA ASN A 921 23.90 23.48 -12.72
C ASN A 921 22.89 22.32 -12.58
N GLY A 922 22.88 21.62 -11.44
CA GLY A 922 21.96 20.50 -11.21
C GLY A 922 22.37 19.18 -11.88
N LYS A 923 23.52 19.14 -12.58
CA LYS A 923 24.15 17.90 -13.05
C LYS A 923 25.31 17.49 -12.14
N ILE A 924 25.42 16.18 -11.91
CA ILE A 924 26.60 15.57 -11.28
C ILE A 924 27.68 15.51 -12.36
N VAL A 925 28.83 16.13 -12.12
CA VAL A 925 30.00 16.06 -13.02
C VAL A 925 31.05 15.19 -12.36
N VAL A 926 31.48 14.13 -13.07
CA VAL A 926 32.55 13.23 -12.64
C VAL A 926 33.59 13.14 -13.75
N THR A 927 34.86 13.38 -13.41
CA THR A 927 36.00 13.24 -14.31
C THR A 927 36.80 12.01 -13.90
N ASN A 928 36.84 10.95 -14.70
CA ASN A 928 37.85 9.90 -14.51
C ASN A 928 38.10 9.03 -15.75
N ILE A 929 39.35 8.57 -15.91
CA ILE A 929 39.73 7.48 -16.80
C ILE A 929 39.95 6.23 -15.94
N ILE A 930 39.08 5.23 -16.04
CA ILE A 930 39.27 3.93 -15.37
C ILE A 930 39.89 2.95 -16.36
N THR A 931 41.21 2.76 -16.28
CA THR A 931 41.92 1.68 -16.99
C THR A 931 42.35 0.62 -15.98
N ASN A 932 41.68 -0.53 -16.00
CA ASN A 932 41.87 -1.75 -15.19
C ASN A 932 40.95 -1.92 -13.96
N SER A 933 41.13 -3.04 -13.25
CA SER A 933 40.25 -3.71 -12.27
C SER A 933 40.01 -2.98 -10.93
N SER A 934 39.99 -1.66 -10.94
CA SER A 934 39.77 -0.85 -9.73
C SER A 934 38.28 -0.58 -9.50
N ASN A 935 37.79 -0.80 -8.27
CA ASN A 935 36.45 -0.38 -7.83
C ASN A 935 36.55 1.00 -7.13
N ILE A 936 35.93 2.04 -7.70
CA ILE A 936 35.77 3.34 -7.03
C ILE A 936 34.28 3.55 -6.72
N GLN A 937 33.96 3.98 -5.49
CA GLN A 937 32.61 4.37 -5.07
C GLN A 937 32.52 5.90 -5.00
N TYR A 938 31.46 6.47 -5.58
CA TYR A 938 31.20 7.91 -5.57
C TYR A 938 30.08 8.24 -4.59
N PHE A 939 30.29 9.26 -3.75
CA PHE A 939 29.28 9.75 -2.81
C PHE A 939 28.76 11.12 -3.26
N ALA A 940 27.44 11.26 -3.35
CA ALA A 940 26.76 12.53 -3.62
C ALA A 940 25.97 12.96 -2.38
N PRO A 941 26.10 14.22 -1.91
CA PRO A 941 25.48 14.67 -0.67
C PRO A 941 23.96 14.88 -0.75
N SER A 942 23.37 15.00 -1.95
CA SER A 942 21.90 14.94 -2.15
C SER A 942 21.55 14.61 -3.60
N ILE A 943 20.52 13.77 -3.79
CA ILE A 943 19.92 13.43 -5.09
C ILE A 943 18.40 13.58 -4.95
N GLU A 944 17.78 14.29 -5.88
CA GLU A 944 16.32 14.40 -5.96
C GLU A 944 15.77 13.30 -6.87
N LEU A 945 14.92 12.42 -6.32
CA LEU A 945 14.36 11.26 -7.01
C LEU A 945 12.87 11.51 -7.28
N LYS A 946 12.41 11.27 -8.51
CA LYS A 946 10.99 11.42 -8.86
C LYS A 946 10.14 10.30 -8.21
N PRO A 947 8.84 10.55 -7.94
CA PRO A 947 7.92 9.52 -7.45
C PRO A 947 7.94 8.27 -8.34
N GLY A 948 8.10 7.09 -7.72
CA GLY A 948 8.20 5.80 -8.41
C GLY A 948 9.63 5.27 -8.62
N PHE A 949 10.65 5.99 -8.16
CA PHE A 949 12.03 5.47 -8.14
C PHE A 949 12.21 4.44 -7.02
N ILE A 950 12.76 3.27 -7.34
CA ILE A 950 13.12 2.21 -6.40
C ILE A 950 14.64 1.96 -6.54
N ALA A 951 15.41 2.29 -5.51
CA ALA A 951 16.84 1.99 -5.49
C ALA A 951 17.07 0.51 -5.17
N GLU A 952 17.93 -0.18 -5.93
CA GLU A 952 18.46 -1.46 -5.47
C GLU A 952 19.53 -1.22 -4.38
N ARG A 953 19.26 -1.68 -3.16
CA ARG A 953 20.22 -1.75 -2.05
C ARG A 953 20.86 -0.42 -1.64
N GLY A 954 20.18 0.71 -1.86
CA GLY A 954 20.67 2.03 -1.44
C GLY A 954 21.78 2.62 -2.32
N VAL A 955 22.09 2.01 -3.46
CA VAL A 955 23.03 2.56 -4.46
C VAL A 955 22.23 3.34 -5.50
N VAL A 956 22.61 4.59 -5.75
CA VAL A 956 21.87 5.48 -6.69
C VAL A 956 22.49 5.49 -8.09
N PHE A 957 23.78 5.15 -8.24
CA PHE A 957 24.46 4.94 -9.52
C PHE A 957 25.63 3.96 -9.38
N LYS A 958 25.82 3.04 -10.34
CA LYS A 958 27.03 2.21 -10.45
C LYS A 958 27.64 2.32 -11.86
N ALA A 959 28.87 2.81 -11.97
CA ALA A 959 29.61 2.76 -13.23
C ALA A 959 30.39 1.43 -13.32
N GLN A 960 30.02 0.55 -14.25
CA GLN A 960 30.81 -0.62 -14.61
C GLN A 960 31.08 -0.62 -16.11
N ASN A 961 32.19 -1.20 -16.53
CA ASN A 961 32.49 -1.33 -17.95
C ASN A 961 31.42 -2.22 -18.63
N GLY A 962 30.56 -1.60 -19.44
CA GLY A 962 29.53 -2.29 -20.23
C GLY A 962 28.18 -2.56 -19.55
N GLY A 963 27.83 -1.92 -18.43
CA GLY A 963 26.50 -2.07 -17.81
C GLY A 963 26.00 -0.79 -17.14
N CYS A 964 24.71 -0.49 -17.31
CA CYS A 964 23.97 0.48 -16.51
C CYS A 964 23.09 -0.31 -15.54
N ASP A 965 23.34 -0.15 -14.24
CA ASP A 965 22.35 -0.23 -13.16
C ASP A 965 22.63 0.92 -12.18
#